data_AF-A0AAV4LJJ9-F1
#
_entry.id   AF-A0AAV4LJJ9-F1
#
_cell.length_a   1.000
_cell.length_b   1.000
_cell.length_c   1.000
_cell.angle_alpha   90.00
_cell.angle_beta   90.00
_cell.angle_gamma   90.00
#
_symmetry.space_group_name_H-M   'P 1'
#
loop_
_entity.id
_entity.type
_entity.pdbx_description
1 polymer ?
#
loop_
_entity_poly.entity_id
_entity_poly.type
_entity_poly.pdbx_seq_one_letter_code
_entity_poly.pdbx_strand_id
1 'polypeptide(L)'
;MSEIVTNDLVLSLKKKNRKKIMMISLAGLLICGTGIFTYEKVISSKAASPAMQLATVKRGDVMETVSASGTVQAPKQVSLNFSGSGSEISSLNVKVGDHVKAGQVLATLDDATAKSQVMNAQANLSSAQAHLAEVEQGSTPEDIAIQQANVNKAKAALDSAKNTYDIQKASDQVQKAKITLDAAQSNYNSQKSLYDAGAVSKNQLDQAKQTLDQAQADYNSAVVQYNQAQADYNNNVKQAQAAYDAAVAQLNQVKAPPKPSAVEEAQAAVAQAQAQLEQQKIALSKLTLKAPMDGTVVQVNGNVGEIPSNNPVIVLDNSDSQNLQVLAQVSQSDIGKIQAGMDATYTVNAYDGKQFKGKVIMIYPEATTESGVTTYKVLLSVDNKEGLLKPGMTLNVTIVVGTHKNVLYIPAAALRDQNGKDGVYVPANASSMNSMKNESPENKQGNEANGNGRKTQSSAPYYFKPVTVGFYSSDRVEITSGLQEGEQVVLAMNNSNNNTNSSSTNRRSMNGFGGIPGMGAGGGSFGGRGVVNMKPVIQIENIKKMYRIGDQEIQALRGVSLSIEEGDFVAIMGPSGSGKSTMMNVIGCLDKPTSGEFYLDGYPISQASDDDLALIRNRKIGFVFQNFNLLPRTSAVQNVELPLLYAGIPARERRQLAVRALESVGLEDRLNNKPNELSGGQQQRVSIARALVNNPVILLADEPTGALDTKTSVEIMSIFQRLNDEGKTVILVTHEPDIAEYAKRIVRFRDGQIISEERVSQRRIAKLEDVRV
;
A
#
# COMPACT_ATOMS: atom_id res chain seq x y z
N MET A 1 -31.42 44.49 23.65
CA MET A 1 -30.67 44.45 24.92
C MET A 1 -29.24 44.02 24.58
N SER A 2 -28.20 44.81 24.85
CA SER A 2 -28.13 46.15 25.45
C SER A 2 -27.07 47.01 24.74
N GLU A 3 -27.06 48.31 25.01
CA GLU A 3 -26.31 49.33 24.25
C GLU A 3 -24.93 49.70 24.84
N ILE A 4 -24.08 50.27 23.98
CA ILE A 4 -23.19 51.45 24.17
C ILE A 4 -22.32 51.56 25.44
N VAL A 5 -21.02 51.80 25.26
CA VAL A 5 -20.27 52.94 25.87
C VAL A 5 -18.93 53.17 25.13
N THR A 6 -18.40 54.40 25.19
CA THR A 6 -17.25 54.91 24.42
C THR A 6 -16.08 55.41 25.27
N ASN A 7 -14.88 55.39 24.69
CA ASN A 7 -13.70 56.26 24.92
C ASN A 7 -12.79 56.12 26.17
N ASP A 8 -11.48 56.14 25.83
CA ASP A 8 -10.31 56.78 26.48
C ASP A 8 -10.05 56.69 27.99
N LEU A 9 -8.94 56.00 28.31
CA LEU A 9 -7.86 56.41 29.24
C LEU A 9 -6.59 55.56 28.90
N VAL A 10 -5.33 55.94 29.12
CA VAL A 10 -4.59 57.23 29.10
C VAL A 10 -3.09 56.90 29.33
N LEU A 11 -2.14 57.80 28.99
CA LEU A 11 -0.65 57.64 29.08
C LEU A 11 -0.06 56.56 28.11
N SER A 12 1.12 56.69 27.48
CA SER A 12 1.99 57.84 27.12
C SER A 12 3.00 57.36 26.02
N LEU A 13 3.94 58.12 25.42
CA LEU A 13 4.52 59.45 25.70
C LEU A 13 4.93 60.18 24.37
N LYS A 14 5.86 61.15 24.47
CA LYS A 14 6.38 62.14 23.48
C LYS A 14 7.65 61.63 22.74
N LYS A 15 8.18 62.17 21.61
CA LYS A 15 7.90 63.41 20.82
C LYS A 15 8.59 63.47 19.42
N LYS A 16 7.93 64.15 18.46
CA LYS A 16 8.44 65.10 17.39
C LYS A 16 9.58 64.74 16.38
N ASN A 17 9.25 64.89 15.09
CA ASN A 17 9.65 65.96 14.12
C ASN A 17 11.11 66.49 14.02
N ARG A 18 11.65 66.95 12.88
CA ARG A 18 11.24 67.06 11.43
C ARG A 18 12.49 67.42 10.57
N LYS A 19 12.40 67.30 9.23
CA LYS A 19 13.43 67.72 8.24
C LYS A 19 13.73 69.24 8.24
N LYS A 20 15.00 69.68 8.10
CA LYS A 20 15.52 70.64 7.06
C LYS A 20 16.98 71.16 7.28
N ILE A 21 17.65 71.45 6.14
CA ILE A 21 18.60 72.58 5.86
C ILE A 21 20.14 72.49 6.15
N MET A 22 20.91 72.67 5.05
CA MET A 22 22.22 73.35 4.78
C MET A 22 23.60 72.96 5.42
N MET A 23 24.56 72.67 4.51
CA MET A 23 25.89 73.30 4.27
C MET A 23 27.07 73.24 5.28
N ILE A 24 28.23 72.75 4.79
CA ILE A 24 29.60 73.37 4.74
C ILE A 24 30.10 74.05 6.06
N SER A 25 31.25 73.71 6.68
CA SER A 25 32.65 73.71 6.15
C SER A 25 33.72 73.23 7.18
N LEU A 26 34.98 73.04 6.72
CA LEU A 26 36.26 72.96 7.48
C LEU A 26 36.44 71.73 8.43
N ALA A 27 37.64 71.22 8.76
CA ALA A 27 39.04 71.38 8.26
C ALA A 27 39.86 70.13 8.72
N GLY A 28 41.04 69.76 8.19
CA GLY A 28 41.82 70.28 7.05
C GLY A 28 43.30 69.82 7.09
N LEU A 29 44.08 70.18 6.06
CA LEU A 29 45.56 70.10 5.94
C LEU A 29 46.25 68.70 5.89
N LEU A 30 47.46 68.54 5.32
CA LEU A 30 48.06 69.08 4.07
C LEU A 30 49.44 68.41 3.81
N ILE A 31 49.87 68.37 2.54
CA ILE A 31 51.24 68.47 1.95
C ILE A 31 51.10 67.93 0.51
N CYS A 32 51.03 68.73 -0.56
CA CYS A 32 51.95 69.73 -1.15
C CYS A 32 53.20 69.16 -1.85
N GLY A 33 53.12 69.13 -3.18
CA GLY A 33 54.24 69.17 -4.14
C GLY A 33 53.67 69.49 -5.52
N THR A 34 54.04 70.63 -6.13
CA THR A 34 53.33 71.20 -7.31
C THR A 34 54.26 71.50 -8.49
N GLY A 35 53.72 71.45 -9.71
CA GLY A 35 54.42 71.76 -10.97
C GLY A 35 53.70 71.15 -12.19
N ILE A 36 52.64 71.74 -12.77
CA ILE A 36 52.52 73.02 -13.52
C ILE A 36 52.99 72.91 -14.99
N PHE A 37 52.03 73.20 -15.89
CA PHE A 37 52.12 73.76 -17.26
C PHE A 37 51.92 72.94 -18.57
N THR A 38 51.14 73.60 -19.43
CA THR A 38 51.06 73.60 -20.91
C THR A 38 50.43 72.45 -21.72
N TYR A 39 49.37 72.86 -22.41
CA TYR A 39 48.80 72.32 -23.65
C TYR A 39 49.51 72.99 -24.85
N GLU A 40 50.12 72.24 -25.78
CA GLU A 40 49.95 72.43 -27.25
C GLU A 40 50.75 71.42 -28.12
N LYS A 41 50.42 71.39 -29.42
CA LYS A 41 51.20 70.88 -30.59
C LYS A 41 51.71 69.43 -30.61
N VAL A 42 50.86 68.58 -31.17
CA VAL A 42 51.00 67.87 -32.47
C VAL A 42 52.40 67.84 -33.15
N ILE A 43 52.67 66.73 -33.84
CA ILE A 43 53.78 66.40 -34.76
C ILE A 43 55.07 65.87 -34.11
N SER A 44 55.13 64.55 -33.91
CA SER A 44 55.97 63.67 -34.77
C SER A 44 55.87 62.20 -34.31
N SER A 45 54.93 61.45 -34.88
CA SER A 45 54.82 60.00 -34.65
C SER A 45 55.84 59.25 -35.49
N LYS A 46 57.03 58.99 -34.91
CA LYS A 46 58.01 58.06 -35.49
C LYS A 46 57.38 56.66 -35.55
N ALA A 47 57.01 56.21 -36.75
CA ALA A 47 56.26 54.97 -36.93
C ALA A 47 57.00 53.76 -36.36
N ALA A 48 56.43 53.12 -35.34
CA ALA A 48 56.89 51.83 -34.84
C ALA A 48 56.52 50.75 -35.86
N SER A 49 57.52 50.01 -36.34
CA SER A 49 57.27 48.82 -37.16
C SER A 49 56.47 47.79 -36.35
N PRO A 50 55.50 47.07 -36.93
CA PRO A 50 54.68 46.11 -36.20
C PRO A 50 55.57 44.99 -35.64
N ALA A 51 55.61 44.86 -34.31
CA ALA A 51 56.36 43.82 -33.63
C ALA A 51 55.74 42.46 -33.92
N MET A 52 56.40 41.66 -34.76
CA MET A 52 55.95 40.34 -35.18
C MET A 52 56.10 39.36 -34.01
N GLN A 53 55.00 38.92 -33.42
CA GLN A 53 55.04 37.93 -32.34
C GLN A 53 55.26 36.53 -32.93
N LEU A 54 56.42 35.94 -32.63
CA LEU A 54 56.87 34.65 -33.14
C LEU A 54 56.74 33.56 -32.08
N ALA A 55 56.24 32.39 -32.47
CA ALA A 55 56.29 31.15 -31.69
C ALA A 55 57.27 30.16 -32.35
N THR A 56 58.03 29.44 -31.54
CA THR A 56 58.88 28.34 -32.03
C THR A 56 58.07 27.05 -32.12
N VAL A 57 58.16 26.34 -33.25
CA VAL A 57 57.66 24.96 -33.41
C VAL A 57 58.45 24.04 -32.48
N LYS A 58 57.76 23.25 -31.67
CA LYS A 58 58.39 22.35 -30.67
C LYS A 58 57.75 20.98 -30.74
N ARG A 59 58.47 19.95 -30.30
CA ARG A 59 57.86 18.68 -29.92
C ARG A 59 57.35 18.67 -28.48
N GLY A 60 56.35 17.82 -28.25
CA GLY A 60 55.81 17.53 -26.94
C GLY A 60 54.47 16.81 -27.06
N ASP A 61 53.84 16.57 -25.93
CA ASP A 61 52.54 15.91 -25.89
C ASP A 61 51.41 16.94 -26.10
N VAL A 62 50.40 16.56 -26.90
CA VAL A 62 49.15 17.31 -27.10
C VAL A 62 48.00 16.40 -26.68
N MET A 63 47.11 16.89 -25.82
CA MET A 63 45.97 16.10 -25.32
C MET A 63 44.72 16.41 -26.14
N GLU A 64 43.99 15.37 -26.55
CA GLU A 64 42.60 15.56 -27.00
C GLU A 64 41.71 15.67 -25.77
N THR A 65 40.91 16.74 -25.73
CA THR A 65 39.99 17.02 -24.63
C THR A 65 38.60 17.35 -25.12
N VAL A 66 37.60 16.96 -24.33
CA VAL A 66 36.20 17.35 -24.49
C VAL A 66 35.80 18.24 -23.32
N SER A 67 35.34 19.45 -23.62
CA SER A 67 34.88 20.42 -22.63
C SER A 67 33.37 20.36 -22.44
N ALA A 68 32.92 20.39 -21.20
CA ALA A 68 31.53 20.32 -20.80
C ALA A 68 31.25 21.21 -19.57
N SER A 69 29.97 21.47 -19.28
CA SER A 69 29.56 21.97 -17.97
C SER A 69 29.02 20.80 -17.13
N GLY A 70 29.21 20.85 -15.82
CA GLY A 70 28.69 19.83 -14.92
C GLY A 70 28.42 20.34 -13.51
N THR A 71 27.52 19.65 -12.80
CA THR A 71 27.09 20.03 -11.45
C THR A 71 27.59 19.01 -10.43
N VAL A 72 28.09 19.49 -9.29
CA VAL A 72 28.47 18.66 -8.15
C VAL A 72 27.23 18.09 -7.47
N GLN A 73 27.24 16.80 -7.16
CA GLN A 73 26.18 16.09 -6.45
C GLN A 73 26.75 15.11 -5.43
N ALA A 74 26.00 14.81 -4.37
CA ALA A 74 26.32 13.72 -3.46
C ALA A 74 26.10 12.36 -4.16
N PRO A 75 26.89 11.32 -3.84
CA PRO A 75 26.83 10.02 -4.51
C PRO A 75 25.60 9.18 -4.13
N LYS A 76 24.89 9.59 -3.06
CA LYS A 76 23.68 8.94 -2.57
C LYS A 76 22.79 9.98 -1.89
N GLN A 77 21.54 10.05 -2.35
CA GLN A 77 20.47 10.86 -1.79
C GLN A 77 19.33 9.91 -1.38
N VAL A 78 18.66 10.20 -0.27
CA VAL A 78 17.53 9.39 0.24
C VAL A 78 16.38 10.32 0.59
N SER A 79 15.29 10.21 -0.18
CA SER A 79 14.02 10.88 0.08
C SER A 79 13.21 10.08 1.10
N LEU A 80 12.84 10.73 2.21
CA LEU A 80 12.05 10.14 3.29
C LEU A 80 10.66 10.77 3.30
N ASN A 81 9.63 9.93 3.36
CA ASN A 81 8.25 10.33 3.56
C ASN A 81 7.58 9.36 4.56
N PHE A 82 6.50 9.78 5.21
CA PHE A 82 5.73 8.90 6.07
C PHE A 82 4.94 7.89 5.24
N SER A 83 5.02 6.62 5.59
CA SER A 83 4.32 5.54 4.88
C SER A 83 2.85 5.45 5.31
N GLY A 84 2.10 6.52 5.03
CA GLY A 84 0.64 6.62 5.14
C GLY A 84 0.10 7.07 6.50
N SER A 85 -0.38 8.32 6.56
CA SER A 85 -1.55 8.70 7.37
C SER A 85 -2.15 10.02 6.86
N GLY A 86 -3.36 10.34 7.30
CA GLY A 86 -3.94 11.69 7.23
C GLY A 86 -3.79 12.45 8.55
N SER A 87 -2.72 12.20 9.30
CA SER A 87 -2.39 12.87 10.57
C SER A 87 -1.46 14.05 10.31
N GLU A 88 -1.47 15.02 11.22
CA GLU A 88 -0.54 16.15 11.20
C GLU A 88 0.83 15.76 11.77
N ILE A 89 1.90 16.44 11.33
CA ILE A 89 3.25 16.34 11.89
C ILE A 89 3.23 16.91 13.32
N SER A 90 3.53 16.06 14.31
CA SER A 90 3.55 16.41 15.74
C SER A 90 4.93 16.90 16.20
N SER A 91 6.01 16.40 15.60
CA SER A 91 7.37 16.92 15.82
C SER A 91 8.21 16.86 14.56
N LEU A 92 9.10 17.84 14.43
CA LEU A 92 10.16 17.92 13.43
C LEU A 92 11.44 18.28 14.17
N ASN A 93 12.36 17.33 14.27
CA ASN A 93 13.50 17.37 15.19
C ASN A 93 14.83 17.73 14.49
N VAL A 94 14.77 18.11 13.20
CA VAL A 94 15.92 18.47 12.37
C VAL A 94 15.60 19.59 11.39
N LYS A 95 16.64 20.28 10.93
CA LYS A 95 16.63 21.42 9.99
C LYS A 95 17.59 21.16 8.84
N VAL A 96 17.44 21.92 7.76
CA VAL A 96 18.40 21.91 6.64
C VAL A 96 19.80 22.30 7.13
N GLY A 97 20.79 21.46 6.85
CA GLY A 97 22.16 21.57 7.34
C GLY A 97 22.49 20.69 8.56
N ASP A 98 21.52 20.09 9.23
CA ASP A 98 21.80 19.20 10.37
C ASP A 98 22.43 17.88 9.91
N HIS A 99 23.45 17.41 10.62
CA HIS A 99 24.04 16.08 10.44
C HIS A 99 23.27 15.08 11.32
N VAL A 100 22.89 13.93 10.76
CA VAL A 100 22.06 12.91 11.42
C VAL A 100 22.73 11.54 11.42
N LYS A 101 22.38 10.71 12.40
CA LYS A 101 22.88 9.34 12.55
C LYS A 101 21.83 8.29 12.21
N ALA A 102 22.25 7.15 11.66
CA ALA A 102 21.38 6.03 11.36
C ALA A 102 20.54 5.64 12.61
N GLY A 103 19.22 5.51 12.43
CA GLY A 103 18.25 5.23 13.49
C GLY A 103 17.70 6.45 14.25
N GLN A 104 18.30 7.64 14.09
CA GLN A 104 17.82 8.89 14.71
C GLN A 104 16.39 9.24 14.25
N VAL A 105 15.52 9.64 15.19
CA VAL A 105 14.18 10.14 14.89
C VAL A 105 14.27 11.56 14.34
N LEU A 106 13.73 11.77 13.14
CA LEU A 106 13.78 13.04 12.43
C LEU A 106 12.45 13.78 12.51
N ALA A 107 11.33 13.06 12.43
CA ALA A 107 9.99 13.63 12.55
C ALA A 107 8.99 12.58 13.07
N THR A 108 7.90 13.04 13.67
CA THR A 108 6.75 12.21 14.11
C THR A 108 5.44 12.82 13.65
N LEU A 109 4.44 11.96 13.41
CA LEU A 109 3.04 12.35 13.24
C LEU A 109 2.31 12.33 14.59
N ASP A 110 1.08 12.85 14.66
CA ASP A 110 0.21 12.53 15.81
C ASP A 110 0.02 11.01 15.91
N ASP A 111 0.46 10.46 17.04
CA ASP A 111 0.46 9.05 17.36
C ASP A 111 -0.43 8.70 18.56
N ALA A 112 -1.17 9.67 19.13
CA ALA A 112 -2.01 9.46 20.31
C ALA A 112 -3.06 8.37 20.06
N THR A 113 -3.73 8.41 18.90
CA THR A 113 -4.71 7.40 18.48
C THR A 113 -4.06 6.01 18.32
N ALA A 114 -2.87 5.93 17.73
CA ALA A 114 -2.16 4.67 17.51
C ALA A 114 -1.64 4.07 18.83
N LYS A 115 -1.16 4.90 19.77
CA LYS A 115 -0.81 4.48 21.14
C LYS A 115 -2.03 3.91 21.87
N SER A 116 -3.20 4.55 21.78
CA SER A 116 -4.44 4.02 22.32
C SER A 116 -4.85 2.69 21.68
N GLN A 117 -4.68 2.54 20.36
CA GLN A 117 -4.94 1.27 19.66
C GLN A 117 -4.00 0.14 20.11
N VAL A 118 -2.70 0.43 20.34
CA VAL A 118 -1.75 -0.53 20.91
C VAL A 118 -2.13 -0.91 22.34
N MET A 119 -2.51 0.05 23.19
CA MET A 119 -2.97 -0.24 24.57
C MET A 119 -4.23 -1.11 24.58
N ASN A 120 -5.21 -0.83 23.72
CA ASN A 120 -6.42 -1.63 23.60
C ASN A 120 -6.12 -3.06 23.09
N ALA A 121 -5.25 -3.21 22.09
CA ALA A 121 -4.83 -4.53 21.62
C ALA A 121 -4.05 -5.33 22.68
N GLN A 122 -3.25 -4.65 23.50
CA GLN A 122 -2.55 -5.28 24.63
C GLN A 122 -3.52 -5.74 25.73
N ALA A 123 -4.56 -4.95 26.03
CA ALA A 123 -5.62 -5.35 26.97
C ALA A 123 -6.41 -6.56 26.46
N ASN A 124 -6.77 -6.58 25.17
CA ASN A 124 -7.45 -7.72 24.53
C ASN A 124 -6.60 -9.00 24.59
N LEU A 125 -5.29 -8.91 24.35
CA LEU A 125 -4.36 -10.03 24.50
C LEU A 125 -4.34 -10.57 25.93
N SER A 126 -4.23 -9.70 26.94
CA SER A 126 -4.25 -10.11 28.34
C SER A 126 -5.60 -10.71 28.76
N SER A 127 -6.72 -10.24 28.20
CA SER A 127 -8.04 -10.85 28.41
C SER A 127 -8.15 -12.25 27.79
N ALA A 128 -7.63 -12.45 26.58
CA ALA A 128 -7.61 -13.77 25.93
C ALA A 128 -6.69 -14.75 26.69
N GLN A 129 -5.55 -14.29 27.19
CA GLN A 129 -4.63 -15.10 28.01
C GLN A 129 -5.25 -15.50 29.35
N ALA A 130 -6.01 -14.61 29.99
CA ALA A 130 -6.74 -14.92 31.22
C ALA A 130 -7.82 -15.99 30.98
N HIS A 131 -8.59 -15.87 29.90
CA HIS A 131 -9.61 -16.86 29.54
C HIS A 131 -9.01 -18.22 29.13
N LEU A 132 -7.86 -18.24 28.45
CA LEU A 132 -7.14 -19.49 28.19
C LEU A 132 -6.74 -20.18 29.50
N ALA A 133 -6.19 -19.43 30.47
CA ALA A 133 -5.82 -20.00 31.78
C ALA A 133 -7.04 -20.51 32.58
N GLU A 134 -8.19 -19.85 32.48
CA GLU A 134 -9.47 -20.31 33.04
C GLU A 134 -9.92 -21.64 32.41
N VAL A 135 -9.90 -21.73 31.07
CA VAL A 135 -10.28 -22.95 30.33
C VAL A 135 -9.29 -24.09 30.57
N GLU A 136 -7.99 -23.81 30.70
CA GLU A 136 -6.95 -24.81 31.01
C GLU A 136 -7.00 -25.31 32.47
N GLN A 137 -7.47 -24.50 33.43
CA GLN A 137 -7.67 -24.95 34.82
C GLN A 137 -8.81 -25.96 34.98
N GLY A 138 -9.88 -25.85 34.17
CA GLY A 138 -11.04 -26.73 34.26
C GLY A 138 -11.85 -26.53 35.55
N SER A 139 -12.47 -27.59 36.07
CA SER A 139 -13.27 -27.51 37.30
C SER A 139 -12.40 -27.47 38.56
N THR A 140 -12.82 -26.68 39.54
CA THR A 140 -12.04 -26.44 40.76
C THR A 140 -12.04 -27.64 41.72
N PRO A 141 -11.08 -27.72 42.66
CA PRO A 141 -11.15 -28.69 43.76
C PRO A 141 -12.44 -28.59 44.60
N GLU A 142 -13.05 -27.41 44.67
CA GLU A 142 -14.30 -27.18 45.40
C GLU A 142 -15.50 -27.76 44.65
N ASP A 143 -15.59 -27.58 43.33
CA ASP A 143 -16.61 -28.21 42.48
C ASP A 143 -16.57 -29.74 42.60
N ILE A 144 -15.36 -30.30 42.55
CA ILE A 144 -15.11 -31.74 42.70
C ILE A 144 -15.55 -32.22 44.10
N ALA A 145 -15.28 -31.45 45.14
CA ALA A 145 -15.70 -31.77 46.51
C ALA A 145 -17.24 -31.72 46.69
N ILE A 146 -17.90 -30.72 46.09
CA ILE A 146 -19.37 -30.59 46.10
C ILE A 146 -20.03 -31.81 45.44
N GLN A 147 -19.57 -32.20 44.24
CA GLN A 147 -20.14 -33.37 43.58
C GLN A 147 -19.78 -34.69 44.28
N GLN A 148 -18.62 -34.77 44.94
CA GLN A 148 -18.26 -35.93 45.76
C GLN A 148 -19.20 -36.05 46.98
N ALA A 149 -19.61 -34.93 47.59
CA ALA A 149 -20.60 -34.91 48.65
C ALA A 149 -22.00 -35.34 48.16
N ASN A 150 -22.40 -34.91 46.95
CA ASN A 150 -23.65 -35.35 46.32
C ASN A 150 -23.68 -36.87 46.07
N VAL A 151 -22.59 -37.45 45.55
CA VAL A 151 -22.44 -38.91 45.39
C VAL A 151 -22.54 -39.64 46.73
N ASN A 152 -21.89 -39.13 47.78
CA ASN A 152 -21.93 -39.73 49.12
C ASN A 152 -23.36 -39.70 49.70
N LYS A 153 -24.09 -38.59 49.52
CA LYS A 153 -25.50 -38.43 49.94
C LYS A 153 -26.43 -39.38 49.18
N ALA A 154 -26.29 -39.48 47.86
CA ALA A 154 -27.09 -40.39 47.04
C ALA A 154 -26.81 -41.86 47.39
N LYS A 155 -25.56 -42.22 47.69
CA LYS A 155 -25.20 -43.56 48.16
C LYS A 155 -25.88 -43.90 49.48
N ALA A 156 -25.85 -42.99 50.47
CA ALA A 156 -26.51 -43.21 51.75
C ALA A 156 -28.04 -43.42 51.61
N ALA A 157 -28.68 -42.71 50.68
CA ALA A 157 -30.10 -42.91 50.36
C ALA A 157 -30.37 -44.29 49.71
N LEU A 158 -29.50 -44.73 48.79
CA LEU A 158 -29.56 -46.05 48.16
C LEU A 158 -29.34 -47.20 49.17
N ASP A 159 -28.37 -47.06 50.05
CA ASP A 159 -28.08 -48.04 51.10
C ASP A 159 -29.21 -48.07 52.15
N SER A 160 -29.88 -46.94 52.42
CA SER A 160 -31.09 -46.90 53.24
C SER A 160 -32.27 -47.59 52.57
N ALA A 161 -32.56 -47.32 51.29
CA ALA A 161 -33.66 -47.95 50.54
C ALA A 161 -33.51 -49.48 50.48
N LYS A 162 -32.28 -49.98 50.29
CA LYS A 162 -31.99 -51.42 50.25
C LYS A 162 -32.24 -52.14 51.59
N ASN A 163 -32.16 -51.43 52.72
CA ASN A 163 -32.31 -51.95 54.07
C ASN A 163 -33.68 -51.63 54.70
N THR A 164 -34.74 -51.48 53.89
CA THR A 164 -36.10 -51.13 54.37
C THR A 164 -36.69 -52.22 55.29
N TYR A 165 -37.04 -51.86 56.52
CA TYR A 165 -37.57 -52.79 57.54
C TYR A 165 -38.96 -53.36 57.18
N ASP A 166 -39.81 -52.60 56.48
CA ASP A 166 -41.22 -52.95 56.31
C ASP A 166 -41.46 -54.17 55.38
N ILE A 167 -40.62 -54.40 54.36
CA ILE A 167 -40.73 -55.61 53.53
C ILE A 167 -40.35 -56.88 54.32
N GLN A 168 -39.37 -56.79 55.23
CA GLN A 168 -39.01 -57.88 56.13
C GLN A 168 -40.17 -58.20 57.08
N LYS A 169 -40.73 -57.15 57.72
CA LYS A 169 -41.89 -57.27 58.60
C LYS A 169 -43.12 -57.86 57.90
N ALA A 170 -43.40 -57.46 56.66
CA ALA A 170 -44.49 -58.02 55.86
C ALA A 170 -44.25 -59.50 55.49
N SER A 171 -43.01 -59.87 55.15
CA SER A 171 -42.61 -61.27 54.94
C SER A 171 -42.86 -62.13 56.20
N ASP A 172 -42.46 -61.62 57.37
CA ASP A 172 -42.68 -62.31 58.65
C ASP A 172 -44.19 -62.44 58.99
N GLN A 173 -45.03 -61.49 58.56
CA GLN A 173 -46.49 -61.57 58.71
C GLN A 173 -47.09 -62.64 57.79
N VAL A 174 -46.64 -62.76 56.54
CA VAL A 174 -47.06 -63.84 55.62
C VAL A 174 -46.69 -65.21 56.18
N GLN A 175 -45.49 -65.38 56.72
CA GLN A 175 -45.08 -66.64 57.37
C GLN A 175 -45.97 -66.98 58.56
N LYS A 176 -46.25 -66.03 59.45
CA LYS A 176 -47.13 -66.23 60.62
C LYS A 176 -48.55 -66.61 60.21
N ALA A 177 -49.14 -65.88 59.26
CA ALA A 177 -50.47 -66.19 58.75
C ALA A 177 -50.54 -67.56 58.07
N LYS A 178 -49.47 -67.97 57.35
CA LYS A 178 -49.37 -69.30 56.75
C LYS A 178 -49.35 -70.43 57.80
N ILE A 179 -48.59 -70.26 58.87
CA ILE A 179 -48.56 -71.23 60.00
C ILE A 179 -49.96 -71.36 60.64
N THR A 180 -50.67 -70.25 60.84
CA THR A 180 -52.05 -70.26 61.34
C THR A 180 -53.02 -70.97 60.39
N LEU A 181 -52.92 -70.71 59.08
CA LEU A 181 -53.72 -71.38 58.05
C LEU A 181 -53.49 -72.89 58.03
N ASP A 182 -52.23 -73.35 58.06
CA ASP A 182 -51.89 -74.77 58.03
C ASP A 182 -52.35 -75.50 59.31
N ALA A 183 -52.29 -74.84 60.47
CA ALA A 183 -52.86 -75.35 61.71
C ALA A 183 -54.40 -75.44 61.65
N ALA A 184 -55.08 -74.42 61.12
CA ALA A 184 -56.54 -74.41 60.96
C ALA A 184 -57.01 -75.50 59.98
N GLN A 185 -56.29 -75.70 58.87
CA GLN A 185 -56.56 -76.76 57.90
C GLN A 185 -56.40 -78.15 58.51
N SER A 186 -55.35 -78.38 59.32
CA SER A 186 -55.13 -79.63 60.03
C SER A 186 -56.25 -79.93 61.04
N ASN A 187 -56.68 -78.92 61.80
CA ASN A 187 -57.83 -79.04 62.71
C ASN A 187 -59.13 -79.34 61.94
N TYR A 188 -59.45 -78.61 60.87
CA TYR A 188 -60.64 -78.88 60.05
C TYR A 188 -60.65 -80.31 59.49
N ASN A 189 -59.52 -80.79 58.95
CA ASN A 189 -59.39 -82.16 58.44
C ASN A 189 -59.63 -83.21 59.54
N SER A 190 -59.16 -82.94 60.75
CA SER A 190 -59.34 -83.80 61.92
C SER A 190 -60.80 -83.82 62.40
N GLN A 191 -61.42 -82.64 62.56
CA GLN A 191 -62.84 -82.51 62.94
C GLN A 191 -63.78 -83.12 61.90
N LYS A 192 -63.45 -82.99 60.60
CA LYS A 192 -64.19 -83.64 59.52
C LYS A 192 -64.11 -85.16 59.63
N SER A 193 -62.92 -85.70 59.83
CA SER A 193 -62.72 -87.16 59.98
C SER A 193 -63.47 -87.72 61.20
N LEU A 194 -63.57 -86.95 62.29
CA LEU A 194 -64.36 -87.29 63.46
C LEU A 194 -65.88 -87.14 63.22
N TYR A 195 -66.31 -86.16 62.43
CA TYR A 195 -67.72 -85.95 62.07
C TYR A 195 -68.23 -87.07 61.16
N ASP A 196 -67.44 -87.44 60.14
CA ASP A 196 -67.72 -88.54 59.22
C ASP A 196 -67.77 -89.91 59.97
N ALA A 197 -67.11 -90.00 61.13
CA ALA A 197 -67.18 -91.13 62.07
C ALA A 197 -68.26 -91.00 63.17
N GLY A 198 -69.08 -89.93 63.16
CA GLY A 198 -70.15 -89.68 64.13
C GLY A 198 -69.69 -89.25 65.54
N ALA A 199 -68.41 -88.92 65.73
CA ALA A 199 -67.80 -88.65 67.04
C ALA A 199 -67.87 -87.17 67.49
N VAL A 200 -68.20 -86.23 66.60
CA VAL A 200 -68.39 -84.80 66.92
C VAL A 200 -69.64 -84.23 66.26
N SER A 201 -70.16 -83.13 66.81
CA SER A 201 -71.37 -82.48 66.28
C SER A 201 -71.08 -81.63 65.04
N LYS A 202 -72.12 -81.41 64.21
CA LYS A 202 -72.02 -80.55 63.02
C LYS A 202 -71.55 -79.13 63.38
N ASN A 203 -72.00 -78.57 64.50
CA ASN A 203 -71.59 -77.24 64.95
C ASN A 203 -70.07 -77.12 65.16
N GLN A 204 -69.40 -78.18 65.63
CA GLN A 204 -67.94 -78.20 65.81
C GLN A 204 -67.20 -78.24 64.46
N LEU A 205 -67.75 -78.96 63.46
CA LEU A 205 -67.24 -78.96 62.10
C LEU A 205 -67.42 -77.59 61.42
N ASP A 206 -68.59 -76.97 61.57
CA ASP A 206 -68.89 -75.65 61.01
C ASP A 206 -68.02 -74.56 61.67
N GLN A 207 -67.75 -74.63 62.99
CA GLN A 207 -66.78 -73.77 63.69
C GLN A 207 -65.34 -73.96 63.20
N ALA A 208 -64.90 -75.21 63.03
CA ALA A 208 -63.57 -75.50 62.47
C ALA A 208 -63.44 -74.99 61.04
N LYS A 209 -64.51 -75.07 60.23
CA LYS A 209 -64.54 -74.48 58.89
C LYS A 209 -64.48 -72.95 58.94
N GLN A 210 -65.27 -72.29 59.78
CA GLN A 210 -65.22 -70.83 59.92
C GLN A 210 -63.83 -70.34 60.35
N THR A 211 -63.13 -71.12 61.18
CA THR A 211 -61.74 -70.84 61.59
C THR A 211 -60.75 -70.96 60.42
N LEU A 212 -60.94 -71.96 59.55
CA LEU A 212 -60.16 -72.14 58.32
C LEU A 212 -60.43 -71.02 57.31
N ASP A 213 -61.70 -70.70 57.05
CA ASP A 213 -62.10 -69.66 56.10
C ASP A 213 -61.57 -68.27 56.54
N GLN A 214 -61.56 -67.99 57.85
CA GLN A 214 -60.94 -66.79 58.43
C GLN A 214 -59.41 -66.78 58.26
N ALA A 215 -58.72 -67.87 58.64
CA ALA A 215 -57.26 -67.96 58.49
C ALA A 215 -56.79 -67.85 57.02
N GLN A 216 -57.61 -68.32 56.07
CA GLN A 216 -57.38 -68.17 54.65
C GLN A 216 -57.54 -66.71 54.19
N ALA A 217 -58.52 -65.98 54.73
CA ALA A 217 -58.69 -64.55 54.47
C ALA A 217 -57.52 -63.73 55.05
N ASP A 218 -57.07 -64.05 56.26
CA ASP A 218 -55.94 -63.39 56.92
C ASP A 218 -54.62 -63.62 56.17
N TYR A 219 -54.38 -64.86 55.70
CA TYR A 219 -53.24 -65.17 54.83
C TYR A 219 -53.30 -64.41 53.49
N ASN A 220 -54.46 -64.36 52.83
CA ASN A 220 -54.63 -63.62 51.58
C ASN A 220 -54.36 -62.11 51.78
N SER A 221 -54.84 -61.54 52.89
CA SER A 221 -54.57 -60.15 53.28
C SER A 221 -53.07 -59.89 53.51
N ALA A 222 -52.38 -60.76 54.23
CA ALA A 222 -50.94 -60.66 54.45
C ALA A 222 -50.14 -60.74 53.14
N VAL A 223 -50.53 -61.62 52.21
CA VAL A 223 -49.88 -61.74 50.89
C VAL A 223 -50.08 -60.47 50.05
N VAL A 224 -51.26 -59.85 50.08
CA VAL A 224 -51.50 -58.55 49.40
C VAL A 224 -50.60 -57.45 49.99
N GLN A 225 -50.50 -57.38 51.33
CA GLN A 225 -49.64 -56.39 52.01
C GLN A 225 -48.16 -56.60 51.68
N TYR A 226 -47.68 -57.85 51.63
CA TYR A 226 -46.31 -58.18 51.21
C TYR A 226 -46.05 -57.79 49.75
N ASN A 227 -46.96 -58.14 48.83
CA ASN A 227 -46.81 -57.80 47.41
C ASN A 227 -46.75 -56.27 47.19
N GLN A 228 -47.53 -55.51 47.94
CA GLN A 228 -47.47 -54.04 47.91
C GLN A 228 -46.15 -53.51 48.48
N ALA A 229 -45.74 -53.95 49.68
CA ALA A 229 -44.45 -53.57 50.26
C ALA A 229 -43.24 -53.96 49.38
N GLN A 230 -43.34 -55.06 48.63
CA GLN A 230 -42.33 -55.48 47.67
C GLN A 230 -42.32 -54.62 46.39
N ALA A 231 -43.48 -54.19 45.90
CA ALA A 231 -43.55 -53.23 44.80
C ALA A 231 -42.94 -51.88 45.20
N ASP A 232 -43.27 -51.37 46.39
CA ASP A 232 -42.76 -50.11 46.93
C ASP A 232 -41.24 -50.19 47.19
N TYR A 233 -40.75 -51.29 47.76
CA TYR A 233 -39.31 -51.56 47.90
C TYR A 233 -38.57 -51.50 46.56
N ASN A 234 -39.07 -52.24 45.56
CA ASN A 234 -38.46 -52.29 44.22
C ASN A 234 -38.44 -50.91 43.55
N ASN A 235 -39.52 -50.13 43.69
CA ASN A 235 -39.61 -48.76 43.19
C ASN A 235 -38.61 -47.82 43.89
N ASN A 236 -38.55 -47.86 45.23
CA ASN A 236 -37.66 -47.01 46.03
C ASN A 236 -36.18 -47.30 45.75
N VAL A 237 -35.79 -48.59 45.71
CA VAL A 237 -34.42 -48.99 45.36
C VAL A 237 -34.07 -48.58 43.93
N LYS A 238 -34.98 -48.73 42.95
CA LYS A 238 -34.76 -48.32 41.56
C LYS A 238 -34.59 -46.80 41.41
N GLN A 239 -35.40 -46.00 42.11
CA GLN A 239 -35.27 -44.54 42.12
C GLN A 239 -33.95 -44.09 42.78
N ALA A 240 -33.60 -44.66 43.93
CA ALA A 240 -32.36 -44.33 44.63
C ALA A 240 -31.11 -44.75 43.84
N GLN A 241 -31.16 -45.87 43.11
CA GLN A 241 -30.07 -46.30 42.23
C GLN A 241 -29.88 -45.31 41.08
N ALA A 242 -30.96 -44.92 40.39
CA ALA A 242 -30.89 -43.93 39.32
C ALA A 242 -30.36 -42.56 39.81
N ALA A 243 -30.73 -42.15 41.03
CA ALA A 243 -30.20 -40.92 41.64
C ALA A 243 -28.70 -41.02 41.98
N TYR A 244 -28.23 -42.19 42.43
CA TYR A 244 -26.80 -42.45 42.66
C TYR A 244 -26.01 -42.46 41.34
N ASP A 245 -26.50 -43.16 40.32
CA ASP A 245 -25.85 -43.26 39.01
C ASP A 245 -25.75 -41.87 38.34
N ALA A 246 -26.79 -41.04 38.46
CA ALA A 246 -26.79 -39.65 37.99
C ALA A 246 -25.76 -38.77 38.74
N ALA A 247 -25.66 -38.89 40.06
CA ALA A 247 -24.66 -38.15 40.84
C ALA A 247 -23.22 -38.58 40.47
N VAL A 248 -22.99 -39.88 40.22
CA VAL A 248 -21.69 -40.39 39.77
C VAL A 248 -21.35 -39.87 38.36
N ALA A 249 -22.33 -39.80 37.46
CA ALA A 249 -22.14 -39.21 36.13
C ALA A 249 -21.74 -37.72 36.23
N GLN A 250 -22.40 -36.93 37.08
CA GLN A 250 -22.07 -35.53 37.32
C GLN A 250 -20.65 -35.35 37.91
N LEU A 251 -20.27 -36.17 38.89
CA LEU A 251 -18.91 -36.17 39.45
C LEU A 251 -17.85 -36.50 38.39
N ASN A 252 -18.12 -37.46 37.51
CA ASN A 252 -17.21 -37.83 36.43
C ASN A 252 -17.12 -36.74 35.35
N GLN A 253 -18.21 -36.01 35.09
CA GLN A 253 -18.23 -34.87 34.17
C GLN A 253 -17.39 -33.70 34.69
N VAL A 254 -17.44 -33.42 36.01
CA VAL A 254 -16.62 -32.38 36.66
C VAL A 254 -15.16 -32.80 36.83
N LYS A 255 -14.86 -34.10 36.89
CA LYS A 255 -13.49 -34.65 36.87
C LYS A 255 -12.90 -34.84 35.46
N ALA A 256 -13.65 -34.55 34.40
CA ALA A 256 -13.15 -34.66 33.04
C ALA A 256 -12.16 -33.51 32.73
N PRO A 257 -11.08 -33.75 31.97
CA PRO A 257 -10.19 -32.68 31.53
C PRO A 257 -10.96 -31.69 30.61
N PRO A 258 -10.49 -30.44 30.49
CA PRO A 258 -11.05 -29.47 29.56
C PRO A 258 -11.22 -30.04 28.15
N LYS A 259 -12.33 -29.71 27.49
CA LYS A 259 -12.59 -30.16 26.11
C LYS A 259 -11.49 -29.62 25.20
N PRO A 260 -10.78 -30.47 24.43
CA PRO A 260 -9.69 -30.01 23.56
C PRO A 260 -10.08 -28.87 22.62
N SER A 261 -11.30 -28.91 22.07
CA SER A 261 -11.84 -27.87 21.19
C SER A 261 -11.98 -26.49 21.87
N ALA A 262 -12.26 -26.44 23.18
CA ALA A 262 -12.38 -25.17 23.91
C ALA A 262 -11.01 -24.58 24.24
N VAL A 263 -10.02 -25.44 24.53
CA VAL A 263 -8.62 -25.02 24.67
C VAL A 263 -8.08 -24.51 23.33
N GLU A 264 -8.35 -25.22 22.23
CA GLU A 264 -7.97 -24.84 20.86
C GLU A 264 -8.60 -23.50 20.43
N GLU A 265 -9.89 -23.29 20.75
CA GLU A 265 -10.60 -22.02 20.51
C GLU A 265 -9.99 -20.85 21.32
N ALA A 266 -9.69 -21.05 22.61
CA ALA A 266 -9.04 -20.05 23.44
C ALA A 266 -7.59 -19.75 22.99
N GLN A 267 -6.84 -20.77 22.56
CA GLN A 267 -5.49 -20.59 21.98
C GLN A 267 -5.55 -19.82 20.65
N ALA A 268 -6.54 -20.07 19.80
CA ALA A 268 -6.77 -19.31 18.57
C ALA A 268 -7.10 -17.84 18.87
N ALA A 269 -7.92 -17.55 19.88
CA ALA A 269 -8.22 -16.19 20.32
C ALA A 269 -6.97 -15.44 20.82
N VAL A 270 -6.10 -16.11 21.59
CA VAL A 270 -4.79 -15.55 22.01
C VAL A 270 -3.91 -15.24 20.80
N ALA A 271 -3.82 -16.16 19.83
CA ALA A 271 -3.02 -15.96 18.61
C ALA A 271 -3.54 -14.78 17.76
N GLN A 272 -4.87 -14.64 17.64
CA GLN A 272 -5.50 -13.51 16.95
C GLN A 272 -5.22 -12.17 17.65
N ALA A 273 -5.34 -12.13 18.98
CA ALA A 273 -5.05 -10.92 19.76
C ALA A 273 -3.56 -10.52 19.68
N GLN A 274 -2.65 -11.51 19.68
CA GLN A 274 -1.21 -11.30 19.49
C GLN A 274 -0.91 -10.71 18.10
N ALA A 275 -1.52 -11.26 17.04
CA ALA A 275 -1.35 -10.75 15.67
C ALA A 275 -1.89 -9.32 15.52
N GLN A 276 -3.04 -9.02 16.12
CA GLN A 276 -3.62 -7.68 16.15
C GLN A 276 -2.70 -6.68 16.87
N LEU A 277 -2.10 -7.06 18.00
CA LEU A 277 -1.15 -6.23 18.74
C LEU A 277 0.09 -5.89 17.90
N GLU A 278 0.69 -6.86 17.21
CA GLU A 278 1.83 -6.59 16.32
C GLU A 278 1.43 -5.71 15.12
N GLN A 279 0.23 -5.89 14.56
CA GLN A 279 -0.28 -5.00 13.52
C GLN A 279 -0.38 -3.54 14.01
N GLN A 280 -0.87 -3.31 15.24
CA GLN A 280 -0.93 -1.96 15.81
C GLN A 280 0.46 -1.38 16.13
N LYS A 281 1.41 -2.21 16.60
CA LYS A 281 2.82 -1.78 16.79
C LYS A 281 3.48 -1.39 15.45
N ILE A 282 3.22 -2.15 14.39
CA ILE A 282 3.70 -1.84 13.03
C ILE A 282 3.06 -0.55 12.52
N ALA A 283 1.76 -0.32 12.74
CA ALA A 283 1.10 0.94 12.41
C ALA A 283 1.71 2.13 13.17
N LEU A 284 1.89 2.01 14.49
CA LEU A 284 2.53 3.03 15.32
C LEU A 284 3.97 3.34 14.86
N SER A 285 4.77 2.32 14.50
CA SER A 285 6.15 2.53 14.06
C SER A 285 6.25 3.35 12.75
N LYS A 286 5.27 3.23 11.85
CA LYS A 286 5.18 4.00 10.59
C LYS A 286 4.91 5.49 10.80
N LEU A 287 4.43 5.89 11.99
CA LEU A 287 4.22 7.30 12.35
C LEU A 287 5.52 8.01 12.80
N THR A 288 6.64 7.29 12.86
CA THR A 288 7.96 7.82 13.25
C THR A 288 8.95 7.70 12.08
N LEU A 289 9.38 8.83 11.54
CA LEU A 289 10.33 8.89 10.42
C LEU A 289 11.77 8.97 10.98
N LYS A 290 12.60 7.98 10.60
CA LYS A 290 13.98 7.81 11.09
C LYS A 290 14.99 7.88 9.94
N ALA A 291 16.21 8.33 10.24
CA ALA A 291 17.32 8.28 9.29
C ALA A 291 17.73 6.82 9.00
N PRO A 292 17.74 6.36 7.72
CA PRO A 292 18.19 5.01 7.37
C PRO A 292 19.71 4.89 7.21
N MET A 293 20.44 6.01 7.26
CA MET A 293 21.90 6.10 7.20
C MET A 293 22.37 7.40 7.85
N ASP A 294 23.66 7.46 8.18
CA ASP A 294 24.33 8.72 8.47
C ASP A 294 24.31 9.64 7.24
N GLY A 295 24.18 10.95 7.46
CA GLY A 295 24.15 11.94 6.37
C GLY A 295 23.77 13.34 6.84
N THR A 296 23.54 14.25 5.89
CA THR A 296 23.16 15.64 6.13
C THR A 296 21.75 15.91 5.57
N VAL A 297 20.96 16.71 6.29
CA VAL A 297 19.63 17.12 5.84
C VAL A 297 19.74 18.20 4.77
N VAL A 298 19.39 17.87 3.53
CA VAL A 298 19.44 18.79 2.38
C VAL A 298 18.16 19.61 2.26
N GLN A 299 17.01 19.01 2.58
CA GLN A 299 15.70 19.62 2.37
C GLN A 299 14.71 19.11 3.42
N VAL A 300 13.81 19.99 3.85
CA VAL A 300 12.66 19.68 4.71
C VAL A 300 11.42 20.37 4.12
N ASN A 301 10.33 19.62 3.93
CA ASN A 301 9.15 20.01 3.13
C ASN A 301 7.82 19.88 3.89
N GLY A 302 7.82 19.99 5.21
CA GLY A 302 6.59 19.99 6.02
C GLY A 302 6.81 20.63 7.39
N ASN A 303 5.80 21.35 7.88
CA ASN A 303 5.81 22.03 9.16
C ASN A 303 5.01 21.25 10.22
N VAL A 304 5.27 21.53 11.50
CA VAL A 304 4.46 20.99 12.61
C VAL A 304 3.03 21.54 12.48
N GLY A 305 2.03 20.65 12.57
CA GLY A 305 0.62 20.98 12.30
C GLY A 305 0.17 20.84 10.84
N GLU A 306 1.06 20.41 9.92
CA GLU A 306 0.68 20.09 8.53
C GLU A 306 0.52 18.58 8.34
N ILE A 307 -0.41 18.17 7.48
CA ILE A 307 -0.52 16.78 7.00
C ILE A 307 0.49 16.58 5.86
N PRO A 308 1.34 15.53 5.87
CA PRO A 308 2.28 15.26 4.80
C PRO A 308 1.61 15.13 3.43
N SER A 309 2.24 15.71 2.40
CA SER A 309 1.86 15.51 1.00
C SER A 309 2.65 14.37 0.37
N ASN A 310 2.38 14.06 -0.91
CA ASN A 310 3.15 13.07 -1.67
C ASN A 310 4.64 13.45 -1.86
N ASN A 311 5.02 14.72 -1.63
CA ASN A 311 6.40 15.16 -1.67
C ASN A 311 7.19 14.64 -0.45
N PRO A 312 8.48 14.29 -0.59
CA PRO A 312 9.26 13.77 0.52
C PRO A 312 9.46 14.84 1.61
N VAL A 313 9.04 14.52 2.83
CA VAL A 313 9.08 15.44 4.00
C VAL A 313 10.51 15.80 4.37
N ILE A 314 11.46 14.87 4.24
CA ILE A 314 12.89 15.11 4.47
C ILE A 314 13.70 14.49 3.33
N VAL A 315 14.70 15.20 2.82
CA VAL A 315 15.71 14.64 1.92
C VAL A 315 17.07 14.66 2.62
N LEU A 316 17.65 13.48 2.80
CA LEU A 316 19.03 13.31 3.26
C LEU A 316 19.96 13.10 2.07
N ASP A 317 21.22 13.50 2.20
CA ASP A 317 22.29 13.03 1.34
C ASP A 317 23.57 12.69 2.13
N ASN A 318 24.58 12.20 1.42
CA ASN A 318 25.91 11.92 1.97
C ASN A 318 26.93 13.03 1.61
N SER A 319 26.53 14.30 1.65
CA SER A 319 27.38 15.45 1.28
C SER A 319 28.61 15.65 2.17
N ASP A 320 28.56 15.17 3.41
CA ASP A 320 29.69 15.11 4.36
C ASP A 320 30.76 14.07 3.96
N SER A 321 30.47 13.21 2.97
CA SER A 321 31.47 12.29 2.43
C SER A 321 32.38 12.97 1.40
N GLN A 322 33.68 12.70 1.49
CA GLN A 322 34.70 13.16 0.53
C GLN A 322 34.50 12.63 -0.91
N ASN A 323 33.47 11.81 -1.13
CA ASN A 323 33.17 11.07 -2.36
C ASN A 323 32.12 11.77 -3.23
N LEU A 324 32.22 13.09 -3.39
CA LEU A 324 31.33 13.83 -4.29
C LEU A 324 31.52 13.39 -5.74
N GLN A 325 30.46 13.57 -6.53
CA GLN A 325 30.42 13.25 -7.95
C GLN A 325 30.08 14.49 -8.77
N VAL A 326 30.42 14.47 -10.05
CA VAL A 326 30.08 15.51 -11.02
C VAL A 326 29.19 14.90 -12.09
N LEU A 327 28.05 15.52 -12.35
CA LEU A 327 27.18 15.17 -13.47
C LEU A 327 27.39 16.19 -14.59
N ALA A 328 28.14 15.81 -15.62
CA ALA A 328 28.43 16.65 -16.78
C ALA A 328 27.42 16.43 -17.91
N GLN A 329 27.14 17.47 -18.69
CA GLN A 329 26.39 17.36 -19.95
C GLN A 329 27.36 17.49 -21.14
N VAL A 330 27.50 16.42 -21.92
CA VAL A 330 28.38 16.38 -23.10
C VAL A 330 27.56 16.34 -24.38
N SER A 331 27.97 17.10 -25.40
CA SER A 331 27.32 17.12 -26.72
C SER A 331 27.29 15.74 -27.40
N GLN A 332 26.22 15.45 -28.14
CA GLN A 332 26.11 14.27 -29.00
C GLN A 332 27.27 14.16 -30.03
N SER A 333 27.88 15.28 -30.43
CA SER A 333 29.06 15.29 -31.32
C SER A 333 30.30 14.62 -30.71
N ASP A 334 30.43 14.64 -29.39
CA ASP A 334 31.67 14.30 -28.69
C ASP A 334 31.52 13.10 -27.74
N ILE A 335 30.28 12.74 -27.37
CA ILE A 335 30.03 11.61 -26.46
C ILE A 335 30.62 10.29 -26.96
N GLY A 336 30.63 10.06 -28.29
CA GLY A 336 31.20 8.85 -28.90
C GLY A 336 32.72 8.71 -28.72
N LYS A 337 33.41 9.76 -28.25
CA LYS A 337 34.83 9.73 -27.90
C LYS A 337 35.08 9.33 -26.44
N ILE A 338 34.08 9.40 -25.56
CA ILE A 338 34.26 9.26 -24.11
C ILE A 338 34.05 7.81 -23.67
N GLN A 339 34.88 7.35 -22.74
CA GLN A 339 34.81 6.02 -22.13
C GLN A 339 35.00 6.11 -20.60
N ALA A 340 34.53 5.09 -19.87
CA ALA A 340 34.77 4.99 -18.43
C ALA A 340 36.27 4.85 -18.12
N GLY A 341 36.73 5.44 -17.02
CA GLY A 341 38.13 5.45 -16.58
C GLY A 341 38.98 6.59 -17.14
N MET A 342 38.52 7.31 -18.17
CA MET A 342 39.19 8.51 -18.71
C MET A 342 39.38 9.58 -17.63
N ASP A 343 40.52 10.27 -17.66
CA ASP A 343 40.85 11.34 -16.71
C ASP A 343 40.07 12.62 -16.99
N ALA A 344 39.67 13.32 -15.93
CA ALA A 344 38.99 14.60 -16.00
C ALA A 344 39.61 15.62 -15.04
N THR A 345 39.63 16.89 -15.46
CA THR A 345 39.95 18.04 -14.62
C THR A 345 38.78 18.99 -14.54
N TYR A 346 38.67 19.70 -13.42
CA TYR A 346 37.58 20.62 -13.14
C TYR A 346 38.10 21.97 -12.68
N THR A 347 37.53 23.06 -13.18
CA THR A 347 37.76 24.43 -12.67
C THR A 347 36.44 25.06 -12.23
N VAL A 348 36.53 25.99 -11.27
CA VAL A 348 35.38 26.65 -10.66
C VAL A 348 35.64 28.15 -10.63
N ASN A 349 34.71 28.95 -11.15
CA ASN A 349 34.87 30.41 -11.19
C ASN A 349 34.96 31.05 -9.78
N ALA A 350 34.57 30.32 -8.73
CA ALA A 350 34.71 30.72 -7.32
C ALA A 350 36.11 30.47 -6.73
N TYR A 351 36.97 29.70 -7.40
CA TYR A 351 38.30 29.32 -6.93
C TYR A 351 39.34 29.55 -8.03
N ASP A 352 39.77 30.80 -8.18
CA ASP A 352 40.72 31.20 -9.21
C ASP A 352 42.01 30.35 -9.17
N GLY A 353 42.48 29.96 -10.36
CA GLY A 353 43.63 29.06 -10.56
C GLY A 353 43.48 27.61 -10.06
N LYS A 354 42.49 27.24 -9.23
CA LYS A 354 42.39 25.88 -8.68
C LYS A 354 41.81 24.88 -9.68
N GLN A 355 42.49 23.73 -9.79
CA GLN A 355 42.03 22.56 -10.55
C GLN A 355 41.76 21.38 -9.59
N PHE A 356 40.60 20.77 -9.72
CA PHE A 356 40.27 19.49 -9.09
C PHE A 356 40.43 18.37 -10.13
N LYS A 357 40.65 17.13 -9.67
CA LYS A 357 40.87 15.96 -10.53
C LYS A 357 39.81 14.90 -10.33
N GLY A 358 39.59 14.07 -11.34
CA GLY A 358 38.57 13.02 -11.34
C GLY A 358 38.73 12.05 -12.50
N LYS A 359 37.79 11.11 -12.59
CA LYS A 359 37.67 10.17 -13.71
C LYS A 359 36.20 9.98 -14.11
N VAL A 360 35.97 9.70 -15.39
CA VAL A 360 34.66 9.25 -15.89
C VAL A 360 34.30 7.92 -15.21
N ILE A 361 33.16 7.87 -14.53
CA ILE A 361 32.62 6.66 -13.92
C ILE A 361 31.76 5.91 -14.95
N MET A 362 30.79 6.60 -15.54
CA MET A 362 29.85 6.03 -16.50
C MET A 362 29.21 7.10 -17.40
N ILE A 363 28.63 6.66 -18.51
CA ILE A 363 27.80 7.47 -19.40
C ILE A 363 26.36 6.95 -19.27
N TYR A 364 25.39 7.85 -19.11
CA TYR A 364 23.98 7.48 -19.17
C TYR A 364 23.55 7.33 -20.65
N PRO A 365 22.79 6.28 -21.02
CA PRO A 365 22.35 6.07 -22.40
C PRO A 365 21.25 7.06 -22.85
N GLU A 366 20.63 7.75 -21.91
CA GLU A 366 19.54 8.71 -22.14
C GLU A 366 20.08 10.05 -22.64
N ALA A 367 19.73 10.41 -23.87
CA ALA A 367 19.97 11.73 -24.42
C ALA A 367 18.91 12.73 -23.92
N THR A 368 19.34 13.90 -23.46
CA THR A 368 18.48 15.05 -23.15
C THR A 368 18.57 16.03 -24.32
N THR A 369 17.46 16.57 -24.82
CA THR A 369 17.48 17.58 -25.89
C THR A 369 16.80 18.85 -25.40
N GLU A 370 17.55 19.95 -25.31
CA GLU A 370 17.06 21.24 -24.83
C GLU A 370 17.47 22.35 -25.81
N SER A 371 16.53 23.21 -26.18
CA SER A 371 16.72 24.30 -27.17
C SER A 371 17.35 23.87 -28.52
N GLY A 372 17.23 22.59 -28.89
CA GLY A 372 17.80 22.02 -30.12
C GLY A 372 19.23 21.47 -29.98
N VAL A 373 19.82 21.50 -28.78
CA VAL A 373 21.11 20.84 -28.47
C VAL A 373 20.83 19.51 -27.78
N THR A 374 21.37 18.43 -28.32
CA THR A 374 21.27 17.08 -27.73
C THR A 374 22.53 16.78 -26.92
N THR A 375 22.36 16.51 -25.63
CA THR A 375 23.44 16.18 -24.68
C THR A 375 23.21 14.84 -24.01
N TYR A 376 24.30 14.19 -23.62
CA TYR A 376 24.31 12.98 -22.80
C TYR A 376 24.86 13.31 -21.42
N LYS A 377 24.27 12.71 -20.39
CA LYS A 377 24.76 12.85 -19.01
C LYS A 377 25.96 11.93 -18.81
N VAL A 378 27.06 12.48 -18.31
CA VAL A 378 28.27 11.73 -17.96
C VAL A 378 28.52 11.89 -16.47
N LEU A 379 28.67 10.78 -15.76
CA LEU A 379 28.97 10.77 -14.33
C LEU A 379 30.48 10.64 -14.12
N LEU A 380 31.04 11.51 -13.29
CA LEU A 380 32.47 11.51 -12.97
C LEU A 380 32.70 11.57 -11.45
N SER A 381 33.82 11.02 -10.99
CA SER A 381 34.31 11.20 -9.62
C SER A 381 35.02 12.54 -9.48
N VAL A 382 35.07 13.13 -8.27
CA VAL A 382 35.96 14.26 -7.99
C VAL A 382 36.67 14.12 -6.66
N ASP A 383 37.98 14.41 -6.67
CA ASP A 383 38.83 14.41 -5.48
C ASP A 383 38.62 15.68 -4.66
N ASN A 384 37.80 15.59 -3.60
CA ASN A 384 37.42 16.72 -2.74
C ASN A 384 38.11 16.71 -1.35
N LYS A 385 39.39 16.30 -1.28
CA LYS A 385 40.16 16.24 -0.01
C LYS A 385 40.21 17.56 0.76
N GLU A 386 40.13 18.70 0.09
CA GLU A 386 40.12 20.03 0.72
C GLU A 386 38.73 20.47 1.20
N GLY A 387 37.66 19.70 0.94
CA GLY A 387 36.28 20.02 1.34
C GLY A 387 35.68 21.28 0.69
N LEU A 388 36.29 21.78 -0.38
CA LEU A 388 35.91 23.03 -1.03
C LEU A 388 34.70 22.88 -1.96
N LEU A 389 34.57 21.74 -2.65
CA LEU A 389 33.41 21.48 -3.49
C LEU A 389 32.21 21.10 -2.62
N LYS A 390 31.03 21.60 -3.01
CA LYS A 390 29.74 21.32 -2.36
C LYS A 390 28.69 20.96 -3.40
N PRO A 391 27.67 20.14 -3.08
CA PRO A 391 26.54 19.88 -3.97
C PRO A 391 25.91 21.18 -4.52
N GLY A 392 25.47 21.15 -5.77
CA GLY A 392 24.92 22.31 -6.49
C GLY A 392 25.96 23.25 -7.11
N MET A 393 27.26 23.14 -6.78
CA MET A 393 28.29 23.90 -7.49
C MET A 393 28.37 23.50 -8.96
N THR A 394 28.47 24.49 -9.85
CA THR A 394 28.72 24.27 -11.28
C THR A 394 30.21 24.37 -11.58
N LEU A 395 30.73 23.42 -12.36
CA LEU A 395 32.13 23.29 -12.75
C LEU A 395 32.26 23.39 -14.27
N ASN A 396 33.39 23.90 -14.74
CA ASN A 396 33.84 23.63 -16.10
C ASN A 396 34.59 22.30 -16.07
N VAL A 397 34.17 21.35 -16.90
CA VAL A 397 34.66 19.97 -16.94
C VAL A 397 35.51 19.80 -18.20
N THR A 398 36.72 19.27 -18.07
CA THR A 398 37.60 18.93 -19.20
C THR A 398 37.98 17.46 -19.11
N ILE A 399 37.52 16.64 -20.06
CA ILE A 399 37.74 15.19 -20.09
C ILE A 399 38.84 14.89 -21.11
N VAL A 400 39.88 14.16 -20.72
CA VAL A 400 40.99 13.75 -21.59
C VAL A 400 40.60 12.48 -22.34
N VAL A 401 40.43 12.61 -23.65
CA VAL A 401 40.06 11.52 -24.58
C VAL A 401 41.29 10.78 -25.10
N GLY A 402 42.39 11.50 -25.33
CA GLY A 402 43.61 10.93 -25.91
C GLY A 402 44.85 11.80 -25.69
N THR A 403 46.02 11.27 -26.05
CA THR A 403 47.29 12.03 -25.97
C THR A 403 48.19 11.68 -27.14
N HIS A 404 48.40 12.65 -28.03
CA HIS A 404 49.32 12.59 -29.15
C HIS A 404 50.73 12.92 -28.62
N LYS A 405 51.55 11.88 -28.44
CA LYS A 405 52.84 12.00 -27.74
C LYS A 405 53.99 12.41 -28.66
N ASN A 406 54.86 13.29 -28.15
CA ASN A 406 56.08 13.76 -28.83
C ASN A 406 55.84 14.30 -30.27
N VAL A 407 54.67 14.87 -30.53
CA VAL A 407 54.29 15.39 -31.85
C VAL A 407 54.80 16.82 -32.04
N LEU A 408 55.02 17.24 -33.29
CA LEU A 408 55.30 18.64 -33.59
C LEU A 408 54.03 19.46 -33.39
N TYR A 409 54.10 20.55 -32.65
CA TYR A 409 52.96 21.43 -32.45
C TYR A 409 53.32 22.93 -32.60
N ILE A 410 52.29 23.70 -32.90
CA ILE A 410 52.25 25.16 -32.82
C ILE A 410 51.12 25.58 -31.85
N PRO A 411 51.15 26.79 -31.27
CA PRO A 411 49.97 27.34 -30.63
C PRO A 411 48.85 27.53 -31.67
N ALA A 412 47.60 27.21 -31.32
CA ALA A 412 46.48 27.26 -32.27
C ALA A 412 46.31 28.65 -32.93
N ALA A 413 46.64 29.71 -32.19
CA ALA A 413 46.65 31.09 -32.68
C ALA A 413 47.61 31.36 -33.86
N ALA A 414 48.54 30.47 -34.19
CA ALA A 414 49.42 30.60 -35.37
C ALA A 414 48.82 30.05 -36.68
N LEU A 415 47.79 29.19 -36.61
CA LEU A 415 47.20 28.54 -37.78
C LEU A 415 46.32 29.50 -38.60
N ARG A 416 46.37 29.42 -39.93
CA ARG A 416 45.55 30.21 -40.86
C ARG A 416 45.11 29.35 -42.04
N ASP A 417 43.85 29.50 -42.47
CA ASP A 417 43.46 29.11 -43.82
C ASP A 417 43.96 30.16 -44.84
N GLN A 418 44.38 29.70 -46.01
CA GLN A 418 44.44 30.53 -47.21
C GLN A 418 43.95 29.76 -48.44
N ASN A 419 42.73 30.06 -48.87
CA ASN A 419 42.05 29.47 -50.04
C ASN A 419 41.71 27.97 -49.87
N GLY A 420 41.24 27.56 -48.68
CA GLY A 420 40.89 26.16 -48.40
C GLY A 420 42.11 25.26 -48.22
N LYS A 421 43.17 25.81 -47.61
CA LYS A 421 44.40 25.12 -47.21
C LYS A 421 44.91 25.72 -45.92
N ASP A 422 45.11 24.86 -44.92
CA ASP A 422 45.78 25.22 -43.68
C ASP A 422 47.27 25.55 -43.89
N GLY A 423 47.76 26.48 -43.10
CA GLY A 423 49.15 26.91 -43.10
C GLY A 423 49.49 27.85 -41.97
N VAL A 424 50.72 28.32 -41.99
CA VAL A 424 51.26 29.31 -41.06
C VAL A 424 52.02 30.38 -41.84
N TYR A 425 52.21 31.55 -41.25
CA TYR A 425 53.15 32.53 -41.77
C TYR A 425 54.52 32.33 -41.16
N VAL A 426 55.55 32.29 -42.00
CA VAL A 426 56.97 32.12 -41.64
C VAL A 426 57.75 33.35 -42.11
N PRO A 427 58.66 33.93 -41.30
CA PRO A 427 59.46 35.09 -41.70
C PRO A 427 60.43 34.76 -42.85
N ALA A 428 60.74 35.77 -43.68
CA ALA A 428 61.68 35.63 -44.79
C ALA A 428 63.14 35.82 -44.32
N ASN A 429 64.00 34.82 -44.51
CA ASN A 429 65.40 34.86 -44.07
C ASN A 429 66.27 35.78 -44.94
N ALA A 430 67.08 36.62 -44.30
CA ALA A 430 67.86 37.70 -44.91
C ALA A 430 69.16 37.26 -45.63
N SER A 431 69.21 36.05 -46.19
CA SER A 431 70.45 35.42 -46.67
C SER A 431 70.72 35.59 -48.18
N SER A 432 69.80 36.17 -48.95
CA SER A 432 69.78 36.07 -50.42
C SER A 432 69.88 37.41 -51.16
N MET A 433 70.37 38.48 -50.51
CA MET A 433 70.29 39.86 -51.04
C MET A 433 71.62 40.49 -51.51
N ASN A 434 72.72 39.72 -51.59
CA ASN A 434 74.07 40.28 -51.73
C ASN A 434 74.72 40.14 -53.13
N SER A 435 73.93 39.90 -54.19
CA SER A 435 74.43 39.61 -55.54
C SER A 435 73.78 40.44 -56.66
N MET A 436 73.61 41.75 -56.46
CA MET A 436 73.33 42.71 -57.55
C MET A 436 73.83 44.12 -57.19
N LYS A 437 75.16 44.31 -57.29
CA LYS A 437 75.82 45.62 -57.35
C LYS A 437 76.75 45.66 -58.56
N ASN A 438 76.33 46.41 -59.58
CA ASN A 438 77.17 47.25 -60.47
C ASN A 438 76.35 47.61 -61.70
N GLU A 439 75.94 48.89 -61.80
CA GLU A 439 76.43 49.84 -62.82
C GLU A 439 75.81 51.21 -62.57
N SER A 440 76.41 52.25 -63.15
CA SER A 440 76.02 53.67 -62.99
C SER A 440 75.82 54.33 -64.35
N PRO A 441 75.00 55.40 -64.45
CA PRO A 441 74.26 55.69 -65.68
C PRO A 441 74.96 56.66 -66.62
N GLU A 442 74.63 56.56 -67.91
CA GLU A 442 74.80 57.64 -68.89
C GLU A 442 73.50 57.89 -69.68
N ASN A 443 73.48 58.95 -70.49
CA ASN A 443 72.25 59.73 -70.75
C ASN A 443 72.15 60.23 -72.21
N LYS A 444 71.07 59.90 -72.93
CA LYS A 444 70.39 60.79 -73.91
C LYS A 444 69.07 60.24 -74.49
N GLN A 445 68.35 61.15 -75.16
CA GLN A 445 66.98 60.99 -75.69
C GLN A 445 66.92 60.21 -77.03
N GLY A 446 65.78 59.58 -77.32
CA GLY A 446 65.45 58.99 -78.63
C GLY A 446 63.99 58.52 -78.72
N ASN A 447 63.33 58.80 -79.85
CA ASN A 447 61.88 58.72 -80.06
C ASN A 447 61.17 57.35 -79.87
N GLU A 448 59.92 57.46 -79.41
CA GLU A 448 58.69 56.75 -79.83
C GLU A 448 58.41 55.25 -79.53
N ALA A 449 57.13 55.05 -79.15
CA ALA A 449 56.24 53.90 -79.37
C ALA A 449 56.27 52.65 -78.45
N ASN A 450 55.09 52.42 -77.85
CA ASN A 450 54.48 51.13 -77.48
C ASN A 450 54.92 50.41 -76.18
N GLY A 451 53.98 49.68 -75.55
CA GLY A 451 54.26 48.68 -74.51
C GLY A 451 53.89 49.02 -73.05
N ASN A 452 52.93 48.26 -72.48
CA ASN A 452 52.47 48.34 -71.08
C ASN A 452 53.59 48.22 -70.01
N GLY A 453 53.63 49.14 -69.04
CA GLY A 453 54.47 49.06 -67.84
C GLY A 453 53.73 48.58 -66.58
N ARG A 454 54.06 47.38 -66.07
CA ARG A 454 53.61 46.90 -64.75
C ARG A 454 54.31 47.67 -63.63
N LYS A 455 53.60 47.99 -62.53
CA LYS A 455 54.23 48.36 -61.25
C LYS A 455 54.63 47.10 -60.47
N THR A 456 55.86 47.06 -59.99
CA THR A 456 56.41 45.97 -59.16
C THR A 456 55.87 46.02 -57.73
N GLN A 457 55.46 44.87 -57.18
CA GLN A 457 55.10 44.76 -55.77
C GLN A 457 56.34 44.69 -54.87
N SER A 458 56.27 45.30 -53.69
CA SER A 458 57.21 45.02 -52.60
C SER A 458 56.81 43.70 -51.93
N SER A 459 57.78 42.81 -51.71
CA SER A 459 57.57 41.52 -51.03
C SER A 459 57.32 41.71 -49.54
N ALA A 460 56.29 41.05 -48.99
CA ALA A 460 56.05 41.02 -47.56
C ALA A 460 57.22 40.33 -46.80
N PRO A 461 57.52 40.71 -45.55
CA PRO A 461 58.62 40.13 -44.76
C PRO A 461 58.34 38.71 -44.22
N TYR A 462 57.27 38.08 -44.70
CA TYR A 462 56.81 36.74 -44.37
C TYR A 462 56.14 36.12 -45.59
N TYR A 463 56.06 34.79 -45.63
CA TYR A 463 55.31 34.04 -46.64
C TYR A 463 54.40 33.03 -45.97
N PHE A 464 53.29 32.69 -46.64
CA PHE A 464 52.41 31.61 -46.22
C PHE A 464 53.05 30.27 -46.58
N LYS A 465 53.26 29.42 -45.56
CA LYS A 465 53.77 28.06 -45.71
C LYS A 465 52.62 27.11 -45.39
N PRO A 466 52.10 26.36 -46.39
CA PRO A 466 51.03 25.39 -46.14
C PRO A 466 51.53 24.26 -45.24
N VAL A 467 50.66 23.77 -44.37
CA VAL A 467 50.97 22.70 -43.41
C VAL A 467 49.88 21.64 -43.46
N THR A 468 50.23 20.40 -43.14
CA THR A 468 49.22 19.38 -42.85
C THR A 468 48.97 19.40 -41.35
N VAL A 469 47.75 19.76 -40.96
CA VAL A 469 47.27 19.70 -39.58
C VAL A 469 46.97 18.25 -39.20
N GLY A 470 47.32 17.87 -37.98
CA GLY A 470 46.91 16.62 -37.34
C GLY A 470 45.76 16.87 -36.37
N PHE A 471 45.97 16.54 -35.09
CA PHE A 471 45.04 16.87 -34.02
C PHE A 471 44.97 18.38 -33.68
N TYR A 472 43.79 18.86 -33.25
CA TYR A 472 43.52 20.25 -32.88
C TYR A 472 43.02 20.37 -31.42
N SER A 473 43.82 20.96 -30.55
CA SER A 473 43.46 21.39 -29.18
C SER A 473 43.02 22.86 -29.17
N SER A 474 42.30 23.28 -28.13
CA SER A 474 41.94 24.69 -27.91
C SER A 474 43.14 25.65 -27.78
N ASP A 475 44.30 25.15 -27.38
CA ASP A 475 45.54 25.93 -27.19
C ASP A 475 46.61 25.66 -28.27
N ARG A 476 46.58 24.48 -28.92
CA ARG A 476 47.67 23.91 -29.71
C ARG A 476 47.16 23.12 -30.91
N VAL A 477 47.95 23.08 -31.97
CA VAL A 477 47.67 22.28 -33.16
C VAL A 477 48.87 21.42 -33.49
N GLU A 478 48.66 20.11 -33.66
CA GLU A 478 49.64 19.17 -34.18
C GLU A 478 49.87 19.44 -35.67
N ILE A 479 51.14 19.39 -36.07
CA ILE A 479 51.57 19.57 -37.47
C ILE A 479 52.24 18.28 -37.94
N THR A 480 51.56 17.56 -38.83
CA THR A 480 52.02 16.27 -39.36
C THR A 480 52.95 16.43 -40.56
N SER A 481 52.85 17.54 -41.30
CA SER A 481 53.83 17.93 -42.32
C SER A 481 53.89 19.44 -42.55
N GLY A 482 54.98 19.92 -43.17
CA GLY A 482 55.14 21.33 -43.59
C GLY A 482 56.00 22.20 -42.66
N LEU A 483 56.26 21.77 -41.43
CA LEU A 483 57.16 22.44 -40.48
C LEU A 483 58.17 21.46 -39.87
N GLN A 484 59.35 21.98 -39.54
CA GLN A 484 60.39 21.31 -38.76
C GLN A 484 60.47 21.88 -37.34
N GLU A 485 61.08 21.13 -36.42
CA GLU A 485 61.33 21.60 -35.06
C GLU A 485 62.31 22.78 -35.05
N GLY A 486 62.03 23.79 -34.23
CA GLY A 486 62.83 25.02 -34.17
C GLY A 486 62.46 26.10 -35.21
N GLU A 487 61.60 25.80 -36.20
CA GLU A 487 61.06 26.85 -37.08
C GLU A 487 60.26 27.90 -36.29
N GLN A 488 60.16 29.12 -36.82
CA GLN A 488 59.41 30.22 -36.21
C GLN A 488 58.16 30.55 -37.03
N VAL A 489 57.00 30.62 -36.36
CA VAL A 489 55.69 30.91 -36.95
C VAL A 489 55.08 32.17 -36.34
N VAL A 490 54.36 32.95 -37.14
CA VAL A 490 53.75 34.22 -36.70
C VAL A 490 52.41 33.97 -36.00
N LEU A 491 52.28 34.43 -34.76
CA LEU A 491 51.04 34.32 -33.97
C LEU A 491 49.98 35.36 -34.34
N ALA A 492 50.39 36.60 -34.61
CA ALA A 492 49.45 37.72 -34.80
C ALA A 492 49.93 38.69 -35.88
N MET A 493 48.97 39.23 -36.64
CA MET A 493 49.16 40.36 -37.55
C MET A 493 48.07 41.40 -37.24
N ASN A 494 48.46 42.55 -36.71
CA ASN A 494 47.51 43.62 -36.39
C ASN A 494 47.13 44.42 -37.64
N ASN A 495 46.25 43.86 -38.47
CA ASN A 495 45.50 44.62 -39.47
C ASN A 495 44.10 44.94 -38.90
N SER A 496 43.81 46.23 -38.72
CA SER A 496 42.47 46.69 -38.36
C SER A 496 41.55 46.72 -39.60
N ASN A 497 40.24 46.57 -39.36
CA ASN A 497 39.15 46.59 -40.34
C ASN A 497 39.10 45.29 -41.18
N ASN A 498 37.96 44.60 -41.34
CA ASN A 498 36.60 45.12 -41.47
C ASN A 498 35.51 44.21 -40.84
N ASN A 499 34.28 44.73 -40.81
CA ASN A 499 33.05 44.06 -40.36
C ASN A 499 32.10 43.88 -41.56
N THR A 500 31.39 42.74 -41.73
CA THR A 500 29.98 42.68 -42.19
C THR A 500 29.39 41.25 -42.35
N ASN A 501 28.31 40.99 -41.60
CA ASN A 501 26.96 40.52 -42.00
C ASN A 501 26.66 39.27 -42.89
N SER A 502 25.41 38.81 -42.69
CA SER A 502 24.56 37.88 -43.46
C SER A 502 24.94 36.39 -43.42
N SER A 503 24.09 35.41 -43.08
CA SER A 503 22.62 35.22 -43.04
C SER A 503 21.97 34.68 -44.33
N SER A 504 21.33 33.52 -44.20
CA SER A 504 20.14 33.13 -44.97
C SER A 504 19.45 31.93 -44.32
N THR A 505 18.17 32.06 -44.01
CA THR A 505 17.30 30.96 -43.55
C THR A 505 16.58 30.35 -44.74
N ASN A 506 16.33 29.04 -44.76
CA ASN A 506 15.46 28.45 -45.78
C ASN A 506 14.43 27.49 -45.16
N ARG A 507 13.15 27.85 -45.27
CA ARG A 507 12.00 27.03 -44.87
C ARG A 507 11.42 26.36 -46.11
N ARG A 508 11.01 25.10 -46.00
CA ARG A 508 9.93 24.56 -46.83
C ARG A 508 8.85 23.95 -45.93
N SER A 509 7.61 24.23 -46.30
CA SER A 509 6.38 23.70 -45.68
C SER A 509 5.75 22.72 -46.67
N MET A 510 5.03 21.72 -46.16
CA MET A 510 4.11 20.92 -46.97
C MET A 510 2.94 20.41 -46.11
N ASN A 511 1.72 20.79 -46.49
CA ASN A 511 0.46 20.24 -45.95
C ASN A 511 -0.02 19.10 -46.86
N GLY A 512 -0.79 18.12 -46.35
CA GLY A 512 -1.42 17.11 -47.21
C GLY A 512 -2.23 15.99 -46.54
N PHE A 513 -3.45 16.31 -46.09
CA PHE A 513 -4.66 15.46 -46.06
C PHE A 513 -4.59 13.91 -45.87
N GLY A 514 -5.28 13.42 -44.83
CA GLY A 514 -6.62 12.82 -45.02
C GLY A 514 -6.81 11.30 -44.84
N GLY A 515 -8.00 10.91 -44.31
CA GLY A 515 -8.58 9.57 -44.47
C GLY A 515 -9.08 8.87 -43.19
N ILE A 516 -10.39 8.63 -43.07
CA ILE A 516 -11.01 7.68 -42.12
C ILE A 516 -12.12 6.89 -42.85
N PRO A 517 -12.10 5.55 -42.76
CA PRO A 517 -13.31 4.73 -42.69
C PRO A 517 -13.26 3.80 -41.44
N GLY A 518 -14.33 3.16 -40.98
CA GLY A 518 -15.73 3.17 -41.43
C GLY A 518 -16.45 1.95 -40.80
N MET A 519 -17.68 2.12 -40.32
CA MET A 519 -18.41 1.04 -39.62
C MET A 519 -18.88 -0.06 -40.58
N GLY A 520 -18.78 -1.32 -40.16
CA GLY A 520 -19.41 -2.48 -40.82
C GLY A 520 -20.39 -3.16 -39.88
N ALA A 521 -21.68 -3.17 -40.23
CA ALA A 521 -22.71 -3.92 -39.52
C ALA A 521 -23.13 -5.14 -40.36
N GLY A 522 -23.29 -6.30 -39.72
CA GLY A 522 -23.72 -7.54 -40.36
C GLY A 522 -24.61 -8.35 -39.43
N GLY A 523 -25.92 -8.36 -39.70
CA GLY A 523 -26.89 -9.16 -38.98
C GLY A 523 -27.15 -10.50 -39.68
N GLY A 524 -27.31 -11.57 -38.90
CA GLY A 524 -27.76 -12.88 -39.39
C GLY A 524 -28.65 -13.52 -38.33
N SER A 525 -29.89 -13.86 -38.69
CA SER A 525 -30.88 -14.42 -37.77
C SER A 525 -31.36 -15.78 -38.25
N PHE A 526 -31.35 -16.76 -37.35
CA PHE A 526 -32.18 -17.96 -37.43
C PHE A 526 -32.66 -18.33 -36.03
N GLY A 527 -33.97 -18.56 -35.88
CA GLY A 527 -34.61 -18.77 -34.59
C GLY A 527 -34.84 -20.25 -34.25
N GLY A 528 -34.83 -20.57 -32.95
CA GLY A 528 -35.17 -21.88 -32.39
C GLY A 528 -36.13 -21.72 -31.20
N ARG A 529 -37.03 -22.69 -31.01
CA ARG A 529 -38.12 -22.60 -30.01
C ARG A 529 -37.60 -22.56 -28.55
N GLY A 530 -37.99 -21.51 -27.84
CA GLY A 530 -38.96 -21.71 -26.75
C GLY A 530 -38.56 -22.57 -25.55
N VAL A 531 -37.36 -22.37 -25.02
CA VAL A 531 -37.10 -22.54 -23.58
C VAL A 531 -36.89 -21.13 -23.00
N VAL A 532 -37.42 -20.85 -21.80
CA VAL A 532 -37.08 -19.62 -21.08
C VAL A 532 -35.66 -19.81 -20.52
N ASN A 533 -34.68 -19.53 -21.36
CA ASN A 533 -33.26 -19.59 -21.00
C ASN A 533 -32.96 -18.39 -20.08
N MET A 534 -33.15 -18.59 -18.77
CA MET A 534 -32.66 -17.69 -17.74
C MET A 534 -31.16 -17.50 -17.95
N LYS A 535 -30.71 -16.25 -18.14
CA LYS A 535 -29.29 -16.00 -18.38
C LYS A 535 -28.51 -16.22 -17.07
N PRO A 536 -27.47 -17.07 -17.04
CA PRO A 536 -26.60 -17.17 -15.87
C PRO A 536 -25.84 -15.85 -15.71
N VAL A 537 -26.02 -15.20 -14.56
CA VAL A 537 -25.29 -13.98 -14.20
C VAL A 537 -23.97 -14.30 -13.50
N ILE A 538 -23.87 -15.47 -12.84
CA ILE A 538 -22.60 -16.13 -12.52
C ILE A 538 -22.64 -17.55 -13.08
N GLN A 539 -21.57 -17.94 -13.77
CA GLN A 539 -21.27 -19.32 -14.11
C GLN A 539 -19.81 -19.58 -13.72
N ILE A 540 -19.60 -20.50 -12.77
CA ILE A 540 -18.27 -20.99 -12.40
C ILE A 540 -18.15 -22.49 -12.61
N GLU A 541 -16.99 -22.92 -13.10
CA GLU A 541 -16.70 -24.31 -13.45
C GLU A 541 -15.34 -24.75 -12.90
N ASN A 542 -15.35 -25.76 -12.03
CA ASN A 542 -14.17 -26.38 -11.42
C ASN A 542 -13.20 -25.39 -10.75
N ILE A 543 -13.73 -24.31 -10.18
CA ILE A 543 -12.94 -23.24 -9.56
C ILE A 543 -12.14 -23.78 -8.37
N LYS A 544 -10.83 -23.52 -8.42
CA LYS A 544 -9.88 -23.82 -7.35
C LYS A 544 -9.16 -22.53 -6.96
N LYS A 545 -8.98 -22.36 -5.65
CA LYS A 545 -8.24 -21.24 -5.07
C LYS A 545 -7.25 -21.79 -4.06
N MET A 546 -5.99 -21.48 -4.27
CA MET A 546 -4.88 -21.81 -3.38
C MET A 546 -4.26 -20.50 -2.91
N TYR A 547 -4.06 -20.37 -1.61
CA TYR A 547 -3.31 -19.28 -1.01
C TYR A 547 -1.97 -19.83 -0.52
N ARG A 548 -0.87 -19.15 -0.86
CA ARG A 548 0.47 -19.51 -0.38
C ARG A 548 0.85 -18.58 0.77
N ILE A 549 1.12 -19.17 1.94
CA ILE A 549 1.51 -18.45 3.16
C ILE A 549 2.91 -18.97 3.54
N GLY A 550 3.93 -18.23 3.14
CA GLY A 550 5.32 -18.69 3.18
C GLY A 550 5.52 -19.94 2.32
N ASP A 551 5.85 -21.06 2.96
CA ASP A 551 6.07 -22.36 2.32
C ASP A 551 4.86 -23.31 2.39
N GLN A 552 3.74 -22.90 2.99
CA GLN A 552 2.51 -23.67 3.02
C GLN A 552 1.53 -23.22 1.93
N GLU A 553 0.90 -24.17 1.24
CA GLU A 553 -0.18 -23.92 0.28
C GLU A 553 -1.52 -24.41 0.85
N ILE A 554 -2.45 -23.47 1.06
CA ILE A 554 -3.79 -23.73 1.61
C ILE A 554 -4.80 -23.72 0.45
N GLN A 555 -5.31 -24.90 0.11
CA GLN A 555 -6.35 -25.06 -0.91
C GLN A 555 -7.74 -24.77 -0.32
N ALA A 556 -8.16 -23.50 -0.41
CA ALA A 556 -9.41 -22.97 0.13
C ALA A 556 -10.65 -23.25 -0.74
N LEU A 557 -10.49 -23.44 -2.06
CA LEU A 557 -11.55 -23.98 -2.94
C LEU A 557 -11.01 -25.17 -3.73
N ARG A 558 -11.77 -26.26 -3.77
CA ARG A 558 -11.34 -27.59 -4.23
C ARG A 558 -12.14 -28.13 -5.42
N GLY A 559 -12.40 -27.28 -6.42
CA GLY A 559 -13.10 -27.64 -7.66
C GLY A 559 -14.60 -27.36 -7.58
N VAL A 560 -14.96 -26.11 -7.32
CA VAL A 560 -16.35 -25.66 -7.15
C VAL A 560 -16.96 -25.33 -8.51
N SER A 561 -18.14 -25.87 -8.80
CA SER A 561 -18.97 -25.45 -9.93
C SER A 561 -20.34 -25.02 -9.41
N LEU A 562 -20.87 -23.91 -9.94
CA LEU A 562 -22.13 -23.29 -9.52
C LEU A 562 -22.63 -22.36 -10.63
N SER A 563 -23.94 -22.38 -10.86
CA SER A 563 -24.63 -21.41 -11.72
C SER A 563 -25.63 -20.60 -10.88
N ILE A 564 -25.70 -19.29 -11.13
CA ILE A 564 -26.65 -18.36 -10.51
C ILE A 564 -27.31 -17.54 -11.60
N GLU A 565 -28.63 -17.58 -11.64
CA GLU A 565 -29.45 -16.97 -12.70
C GLU A 565 -29.79 -15.51 -12.37
N GLU A 566 -30.16 -14.71 -13.37
CA GLU A 566 -30.64 -13.35 -13.12
C GLU A 566 -31.93 -13.36 -12.25
N GLY A 567 -31.93 -12.60 -11.16
CA GLY A 567 -33.06 -12.54 -10.21
C GLY A 567 -33.10 -13.66 -9.16
N ASP A 568 -32.06 -14.51 -9.08
CA ASP A 568 -31.89 -15.48 -8.00
C ASP A 568 -31.72 -14.82 -6.63
N PHE A 569 -32.12 -15.54 -5.57
CA PHE A 569 -31.70 -15.25 -4.19
C PHE A 569 -31.06 -16.52 -3.63
N VAL A 570 -29.74 -16.52 -3.52
CA VAL A 570 -28.96 -17.66 -3.04
C VAL A 570 -28.35 -17.36 -1.68
N ALA A 571 -28.59 -18.22 -0.69
CA ALA A 571 -27.85 -18.25 0.57
C ALA A 571 -26.70 -19.26 0.50
N ILE A 572 -25.47 -18.82 0.74
CA ILE A 572 -24.27 -19.65 0.83
C ILE A 572 -24.01 -19.92 2.33
N MET A 573 -24.24 -21.16 2.75
CA MET A 573 -24.12 -21.62 4.13
C MET A 573 -22.90 -22.53 4.34
N GLY A 574 -22.47 -22.69 5.60
CA GLY A 574 -21.39 -23.60 5.98
C GLY A 574 -20.64 -23.13 7.23
N PRO A 575 -19.88 -24.02 7.91
CA PRO A 575 -19.13 -23.66 9.11
C PRO A 575 -18.01 -22.65 8.81
N SER A 576 -17.35 -22.13 9.85
CA SER A 576 -16.12 -21.36 9.66
C SER A 576 -15.06 -22.19 8.92
N GLY A 577 -14.15 -21.54 8.19
CA GLY A 577 -13.11 -22.20 7.37
C GLY A 577 -13.60 -22.96 6.11
N SER A 578 -14.89 -23.19 5.92
CA SER A 578 -15.45 -24.01 4.82
C SER A 578 -15.26 -23.47 3.39
N GLY A 579 -14.67 -22.28 3.23
CA GLY A 579 -14.41 -21.64 1.93
C GLY A 579 -15.40 -20.55 1.51
N LYS A 580 -16.44 -20.25 2.31
CA LYS A 580 -17.51 -19.27 1.95
C LYS A 580 -16.97 -17.90 1.51
N SER A 581 -16.15 -17.25 2.35
CA SER A 581 -15.62 -15.92 2.06
C SER A 581 -14.58 -15.94 0.93
N THR A 582 -13.88 -17.06 0.71
CA THR A 582 -13.02 -17.26 -0.48
C THR A 582 -13.87 -17.35 -1.75
N MET A 583 -14.97 -18.10 -1.73
CA MET A 583 -15.94 -18.18 -2.82
C MET A 583 -16.53 -16.78 -3.10
N MET A 584 -16.94 -16.04 -2.07
CA MET A 584 -17.43 -14.66 -2.18
C MET A 584 -16.38 -13.71 -2.78
N ASN A 585 -15.12 -13.79 -2.35
CA ASN A 585 -14.04 -12.97 -2.91
C ASN A 585 -13.78 -13.28 -4.39
N VAL A 586 -13.86 -14.55 -4.81
CA VAL A 586 -13.70 -14.94 -6.22
C VAL A 586 -14.87 -14.44 -7.07
N ILE A 587 -16.12 -14.74 -6.70
CA ILE A 587 -17.29 -14.28 -7.48
C ILE A 587 -17.47 -12.75 -7.43
N GLY A 588 -17.02 -12.12 -6.34
CA GLY A 588 -16.91 -10.67 -6.19
C GLY A 588 -15.76 -10.04 -6.98
N CYS A 589 -14.95 -10.83 -7.69
CA CYS A 589 -13.77 -10.37 -8.42
C CYS A 589 -12.73 -9.65 -7.53
N LEU A 590 -12.76 -9.85 -6.21
CA LEU A 590 -11.74 -9.37 -5.26
C LEU A 590 -10.49 -10.25 -5.32
N ASP A 591 -10.68 -11.54 -5.58
CA ASP A 591 -9.63 -12.53 -5.81
C ASP A 591 -9.75 -13.12 -7.22
N LYS A 592 -8.61 -13.34 -7.90
CA LYS A 592 -8.57 -14.21 -9.09
C LYS A 592 -8.53 -15.68 -8.66
N PRO A 593 -9.24 -16.59 -9.34
CA PRO A 593 -9.11 -18.03 -9.10
C PRO A 593 -7.72 -18.53 -9.52
N THR A 594 -7.27 -19.65 -8.94
CA THR A 594 -5.98 -20.28 -9.29
C THR A 594 -6.13 -21.20 -10.50
N SER A 595 -7.29 -21.81 -10.69
CA SER A 595 -7.70 -22.50 -11.92
C SER A 595 -9.23 -22.71 -11.96
N GLY A 596 -9.77 -23.11 -13.10
CA GLY A 596 -11.20 -23.15 -13.40
C GLY A 596 -11.67 -21.92 -14.18
N GLU A 597 -12.90 -21.98 -14.69
CA GLU A 597 -13.50 -20.90 -15.49
C GLU A 597 -14.54 -20.13 -14.68
N PHE A 598 -14.58 -18.81 -14.87
CA PHE A 598 -15.57 -17.92 -14.25
C PHE A 598 -16.06 -16.90 -15.28
N TYR A 599 -17.36 -16.89 -15.51
CA TYR A 599 -18.07 -15.90 -16.31
C TYR A 599 -19.04 -15.10 -15.43
N LEU A 600 -18.99 -13.76 -15.56
CA LEU A 600 -19.90 -12.84 -14.89
C LEU A 600 -20.72 -12.08 -15.94
N ASP A 601 -22.04 -12.31 -15.96
CA ASP A 601 -22.96 -11.75 -16.96
C ASP A 601 -22.52 -12.07 -18.41
N GLY A 602 -21.88 -13.23 -18.60
CA GLY A 602 -21.29 -13.71 -19.85
C GLY A 602 -19.87 -13.22 -20.16
N TYR A 603 -19.26 -12.40 -19.31
CA TYR A 603 -17.89 -11.90 -19.51
C TYR A 603 -16.85 -12.80 -18.79
N PRO A 604 -15.78 -13.28 -19.47
CA PRO A 604 -14.78 -14.16 -18.88
C PRO A 604 -13.86 -13.41 -17.89
N ILE A 605 -14.00 -13.70 -16.60
CA ILE A 605 -13.26 -13.03 -15.52
C ILE A 605 -11.80 -13.53 -15.43
N SER A 606 -11.55 -14.80 -15.74
CA SER A 606 -10.19 -15.39 -15.67
C SER A 606 -9.17 -14.75 -16.63
N GLN A 607 -9.62 -13.97 -17.63
CA GLN A 607 -8.76 -13.30 -18.62
C GLN A 607 -8.64 -11.77 -18.40
N ALA A 608 -9.32 -11.22 -17.41
CA ALA A 608 -9.43 -9.77 -17.21
C ALA A 608 -8.17 -9.15 -16.55
N SER A 609 -7.81 -7.92 -16.95
CA SER A 609 -6.80 -7.14 -16.23
C SER A 609 -7.32 -6.68 -14.86
N ASP A 610 -6.42 -6.22 -13.97
CA ASP A 610 -6.84 -5.79 -12.63
C ASP A 610 -7.65 -4.48 -12.66
N ASP A 611 -7.47 -3.66 -13.71
CA ASP A 611 -8.28 -2.48 -14.02
C ASP A 611 -9.66 -2.86 -14.58
N ASP A 612 -9.74 -3.88 -15.45
CA ASP A 612 -11.02 -4.44 -15.90
C ASP A 612 -11.81 -4.96 -14.69
N LEU A 613 -11.15 -5.70 -13.79
CA LEU A 613 -11.78 -6.15 -12.54
C LEU A 613 -12.20 -4.97 -11.65
N ALA A 614 -11.44 -3.87 -11.60
CA ALA A 614 -11.85 -2.68 -10.86
C ALA A 614 -13.12 -2.04 -11.43
N LEU A 615 -13.22 -1.93 -12.77
CA LEU A 615 -14.38 -1.39 -13.46
C LEU A 615 -15.60 -2.34 -13.36
N ILE A 616 -15.38 -3.65 -13.43
CA ILE A 616 -16.41 -4.68 -13.23
C ILE A 616 -16.93 -4.65 -11.79
N ARG A 617 -16.06 -4.65 -10.78
CA ARG A 617 -16.44 -4.48 -9.36
C ARG A 617 -17.25 -3.20 -9.17
N ASN A 618 -16.79 -2.07 -9.72
CA ASN A 618 -17.47 -0.79 -9.58
C ASN A 618 -18.87 -0.75 -10.21
N ARG A 619 -19.08 -1.40 -11.37
CA ARG A 619 -20.32 -1.26 -12.15
C ARG A 619 -21.30 -2.42 -12.02
N LYS A 620 -20.83 -3.65 -11.83
CA LYS A 620 -21.67 -4.86 -11.83
C LYS A 620 -21.99 -5.41 -10.44
N ILE A 621 -21.18 -5.08 -9.42
CA ILE A 621 -21.19 -5.78 -8.13
C ILE A 621 -21.41 -4.79 -6.98
N GLY A 622 -22.54 -4.92 -6.28
CA GLY A 622 -22.79 -4.21 -5.02
C GLY A 622 -22.34 -5.05 -3.83
N PHE A 623 -21.48 -4.50 -2.96
CA PHE A 623 -20.98 -5.19 -1.77
C PHE A 623 -21.61 -4.66 -0.47
N VAL A 624 -22.17 -5.57 0.31
CA VAL A 624 -22.62 -5.38 1.69
C VAL A 624 -21.76 -6.24 2.61
N PHE A 625 -21.31 -5.68 3.74
CA PHE A 625 -20.42 -6.37 4.67
C PHE A 625 -20.96 -6.27 6.10
N GLN A 626 -20.72 -7.31 6.90
CA GLN A 626 -21.00 -7.40 8.35
C GLN A 626 -20.58 -6.13 9.12
N ASN A 627 -19.35 -5.65 8.92
CA ASN A 627 -18.78 -4.48 9.60
C ASN A 627 -19.13 -3.12 8.94
N PHE A 628 -20.07 -3.07 7.99
CA PHE A 628 -20.53 -1.91 7.21
C PHE A 628 -19.47 -1.22 6.31
N ASN A 629 -18.20 -1.17 6.71
CA ASN A 629 -17.06 -0.56 6.01
C ASN A 629 -17.33 0.89 5.57
N LEU A 630 -18.03 1.69 6.39
CA LEU A 630 -18.29 3.11 6.13
C LEU A 630 -17.09 3.98 6.52
N LEU A 631 -16.84 5.05 5.77
CA LEU A 631 -15.86 6.07 6.14
C LEU A 631 -16.41 6.90 7.32
N PRO A 632 -15.74 6.92 8.49
CA PRO A 632 -16.34 7.40 9.74
C PRO A 632 -16.44 8.92 9.86
N ARG A 633 -15.70 9.69 9.04
CA ARG A 633 -15.69 11.17 9.06
C ARG A 633 -16.64 11.81 8.04
N THR A 634 -17.21 11.03 7.11
CA THR A 634 -18.12 11.52 6.06
C THR A 634 -19.58 11.17 6.37
N SER A 635 -20.51 11.96 5.87
CA SER A 635 -21.95 11.71 6.01
C SER A 635 -22.44 10.45 5.27
N ALA A 636 -23.68 10.02 5.53
CA ALA A 636 -24.35 8.92 4.85
C ALA A 636 -24.38 9.15 3.33
N VAL A 637 -24.82 10.33 2.86
CA VAL A 637 -24.83 10.66 1.43
C VAL A 637 -23.41 10.62 0.85
N GLN A 638 -22.40 11.17 1.53
CA GLN A 638 -21.00 11.11 1.07
C GLN A 638 -20.45 9.68 1.01
N ASN A 639 -20.88 8.78 1.90
CA ASN A 639 -20.52 7.36 1.86
C ASN A 639 -21.13 6.65 0.64
N VAL A 640 -22.39 6.96 0.31
CA VAL A 640 -23.11 6.43 -0.86
C VAL A 640 -22.63 7.10 -2.17
N GLU A 641 -22.09 8.31 -2.10
CA GLU A 641 -21.46 9.01 -3.24
C GLU A 641 -20.15 8.31 -3.72
N LEU A 642 -19.47 7.49 -2.90
CA LEU A 642 -18.14 6.95 -3.22
C LEU A 642 -18.06 6.07 -4.50
N PRO A 643 -18.95 5.09 -4.76
CA PRO A 643 -18.85 4.23 -5.96
C PRO A 643 -19.08 5.03 -7.24
N LEU A 644 -19.92 6.06 -7.19
CA LEU A 644 -20.17 6.99 -8.29
C LEU A 644 -18.98 7.91 -8.56
N LEU A 645 -18.11 8.15 -7.58
CA LEU A 645 -16.88 8.93 -7.76
C LEU A 645 -15.89 8.17 -8.65
N TYR A 646 -15.64 6.90 -8.35
CA TYR A 646 -14.82 6.01 -9.18
C TYR A 646 -15.46 5.68 -10.54
N ALA A 647 -16.80 5.76 -10.65
CA ALA A 647 -17.51 5.66 -11.93
C ALA A 647 -17.37 6.91 -12.83
N GLY A 648 -16.75 8.00 -12.35
CA GLY A 648 -16.49 9.22 -13.12
C GLY A 648 -17.68 10.20 -13.25
N ILE A 649 -18.76 9.99 -12.50
CA ILE A 649 -20.00 10.79 -12.61
C ILE A 649 -19.76 12.26 -12.18
N PRO A 650 -20.48 13.26 -12.72
CA PRO A 650 -20.44 14.64 -12.21
C PRO A 650 -20.98 14.77 -10.79
N ALA A 651 -20.39 15.64 -9.96
CA ALA A 651 -20.72 15.73 -8.53
C ALA A 651 -22.20 16.00 -8.21
N ARG A 652 -22.87 16.87 -9.01
CA ARG A 652 -24.29 17.18 -8.85
C ARG A 652 -25.19 15.96 -9.07
N GLU A 653 -24.93 15.21 -10.13
CA GLU A 653 -25.67 14.00 -10.50
C GLU A 653 -25.40 12.87 -9.50
N ARG A 654 -24.13 12.68 -9.12
CA ARG A 654 -23.73 11.71 -8.08
C ARG A 654 -24.49 11.92 -6.78
N ARG A 655 -24.62 13.16 -6.31
CA ARG A 655 -25.41 13.47 -5.10
C ARG A 655 -26.89 13.15 -5.27
N GLN A 656 -27.49 13.42 -6.43
CA GLN A 656 -28.89 13.08 -6.72
C GLN A 656 -29.16 11.57 -6.86
N LEU A 657 -28.14 10.78 -7.24
CA LEU A 657 -28.21 9.32 -7.22
C LEU A 657 -28.05 8.77 -5.79
N ALA A 658 -27.08 9.30 -5.02
CA ALA A 658 -26.82 8.88 -3.66
C ALA A 658 -27.97 9.19 -2.69
N VAL A 659 -28.64 10.33 -2.84
CA VAL A 659 -29.87 10.65 -2.08
C VAL A 659 -30.98 9.65 -2.39
N ARG A 660 -31.27 9.38 -3.67
CA ARG A 660 -32.31 8.39 -4.07
C ARG A 660 -32.01 6.97 -3.59
N ALA A 661 -30.75 6.58 -3.54
CA ALA A 661 -30.36 5.29 -2.97
C ALA A 661 -30.62 5.23 -1.44
N LEU A 662 -30.45 6.34 -0.71
CA LEU A 662 -30.77 6.42 0.72
C LEU A 662 -32.28 6.50 0.99
N GLU A 663 -33.04 7.23 0.17
CA GLU A 663 -34.51 7.21 0.16
C GLU A 663 -35.03 5.77 -0.06
N SER A 664 -34.43 5.01 -0.99
CA SER A 664 -34.83 3.61 -1.29
C SER A 664 -34.62 2.61 -0.14
N VAL A 665 -33.98 3.03 0.96
CA VAL A 665 -33.78 2.25 2.19
C VAL A 665 -34.33 2.97 3.44
N GLY A 666 -35.17 3.99 3.30
CA GLY A 666 -35.80 4.71 4.42
C GLY A 666 -34.80 5.49 5.28
N LEU A 667 -33.93 6.28 4.64
CA LEU A 667 -32.92 7.14 5.28
C LEU A 667 -32.96 8.60 4.80
N GLU A 668 -34.10 9.08 4.29
CA GLU A 668 -34.31 10.47 3.83
C GLU A 668 -33.96 11.52 4.90
N ASP A 669 -34.32 11.28 6.17
CA ASP A 669 -34.00 12.18 7.29
C ASP A 669 -32.52 12.10 7.74
N ARG A 670 -31.74 11.17 7.18
CA ARG A 670 -30.40 10.77 7.70
C ARG A 670 -29.24 11.05 6.75
N LEU A 671 -29.52 11.67 5.60
CA LEU A 671 -28.54 11.97 4.54
C LEU A 671 -27.23 12.61 5.03
N ASN A 672 -27.32 13.52 6.00
CA ASN A 672 -26.17 14.29 6.51
C ASN A 672 -25.50 13.68 7.75
N ASN A 673 -26.10 12.66 8.39
CA ASN A 673 -25.51 12.03 9.58
C ASN A 673 -24.24 11.23 9.25
N LYS A 674 -23.28 11.22 10.18
CA LYS A 674 -22.07 10.38 10.10
C LYS A 674 -22.32 8.98 10.69
N PRO A 675 -21.51 7.96 10.37
CA PRO A 675 -21.69 6.61 10.92
C PRO A 675 -21.80 6.54 12.45
N ASN A 676 -21.03 7.35 13.18
CA ASN A 676 -21.11 7.43 14.65
C ASN A 676 -22.37 8.11 15.22
N GLU A 677 -23.25 8.62 14.34
CA GLU A 677 -24.54 9.25 14.66
C GLU A 677 -25.73 8.35 14.23
N LEU A 678 -25.44 7.13 13.74
CA LEU A 678 -26.40 6.17 13.19
C LEU A 678 -26.36 4.84 13.95
N SER A 679 -27.51 4.22 14.17
CA SER A 679 -27.56 2.85 14.73
C SER A 679 -26.94 1.83 13.79
N GLY A 680 -26.55 0.65 14.28
CA GLY A 680 -25.99 -0.43 13.44
C GLY A 680 -26.89 -0.78 12.25
N GLY A 681 -28.20 -0.86 12.47
CA GLY A 681 -29.18 -1.05 11.40
C GLY A 681 -29.20 0.07 10.36
N GLN A 682 -29.14 1.34 10.80
CA GLN A 682 -29.05 2.49 9.91
C GLN A 682 -27.73 2.50 9.13
N GLN A 683 -26.60 2.17 9.77
CA GLN A 683 -25.30 2.02 9.10
C GLN A 683 -25.34 0.89 8.05
N GLN A 684 -25.98 -0.24 8.35
CA GLN A 684 -26.16 -1.31 7.36
C GLN A 684 -27.06 -0.86 6.20
N ARG A 685 -28.11 -0.06 6.45
CA ARG A 685 -28.93 0.53 5.38
C ARG A 685 -28.14 1.53 4.51
N VAL A 686 -27.23 2.34 5.09
CA VAL A 686 -26.27 3.17 4.31
C VAL A 686 -25.33 2.29 3.46
N SER A 687 -24.85 1.18 4.02
CA SER A 687 -24.01 0.18 3.32
C SER A 687 -24.75 -0.45 2.13
N ILE A 688 -26.03 -0.83 2.28
CA ILE A 688 -26.90 -1.33 1.21
C ILE A 688 -27.17 -0.25 0.15
N ALA A 689 -27.49 0.99 0.55
CA ALA A 689 -27.66 2.10 -0.39
C ALA A 689 -26.39 2.35 -1.22
N ARG A 690 -25.20 2.27 -0.60
CA ARG A 690 -23.90 2.36 -1.30
C ARG A 690 -23.68 1.18 -2.26
N ALA A 691 -24.08 -0.03 -1.90
CA ALA A 691 -24.02 -1.19 -2.79
C ALA A 691 -24.94 -1.01 -4.02
N LEU A 692 -26.14 -0.46 -3.82
CA LEU A 692 -27.15 -0.25 -4.86
C LEU A 692 -26.86 0.90 -5.83
N VAL A 693 -26.07 1.91 -5.42
CA VAL A 693 -26.06 3.23 -6.07
C VAL A 693 -25.63 3.22 -7.56
N ASN A 694 -24.77 2.27 -7.95
CA ASN A 694 -24.32 2.09 -9.33
C ASN A 694 -25.25 1.16 -10.15
N ASN A 695 -26.41 0.79 -9.61
CA ASN A 695 -27.40 -0.13 -10.18
C ASN A 695 -26.81 -1.51 -10.58
N PRO A 696 -26.12 -2.22 -9.65
CA PRO A 696 -25.42 -3.48 -9.97
C PRO A 696 -26.37 -4.58 -10.45
N VAL A 697 -25.81 -5.59 -11.13
CA VAL A 697 -26.52 -6.82 -11.54
C VAL A 697 -26.56 -7.86 -10.43
N ILE A 698 -25.61 -7.80 -9.47
CA ILE A 698 -25.52 -8.69 -8.31
C ILE A 698 -25.25 -7.89 -7.03
N LEU A 699 -25.98 -8.23 -5.97
CA LEU A 699 -25.68 -7.84 -4.59
C LEU A 699 -25.02 -9.02 -3.87
N LEU A 700 -23.77 -8.85 -3.46
CA LEU A 700 -23.03 -9.77 -2.60
C LEU A 700 -23.06 -9.25 -1.16
N ALA A 701 -23.58 -10.04 -0.22
CA ALA A 701 -23.70 -9.69 1.19
C ALA A 701 -22.98 -10.70 2.09
N ASP A 702 -21.94 -10.27 2.79
CA ASP A 702 -21.21 -11.10 3.78
C ASP A 702 -21.78 -10.85 5.18
N GLU A 703 -22.42 -11.87 5.76
CA GLU A 703 -23.05 -11.88 7.09
C GLU A 703 -23.73 -10.54 7.50
N PRO A 704 -24.65 -9.99 6.66
CA PRO A 704 -25.16 -8.64 6.82
C PRO A 704 -26.03 -8.42 8.08
N THR A 705 -26.42 -9.51 8.74
CA THR A 705 -27.23 -9.56 9.98
C THR A 705 -26.39 -9.82 11.24
N GLY A 706 -25.18 -10.40 11.11
CA GLY A 706 -24.41 -10.97 12.23
C GLY A 706 -23.84 -9.97 13.25
N ALA A 707 -24.22 -8.69 13.16
CA ALA A 707 -23.87 -7.63 14.11
C ALA A 707 -25.10 -6.78 14.53
N LEU A 708 -26.32 -7.30 14.28
CA LEU A 708 -27.59 -6.59 14.42
C LEU A 708 -28.56 -7.42 15.30
N ASP A 709 -29.49 -6.74 15.98
CA ASP A 709 -30.55 -7.40 16.73
C ASP A 709 -31.59 -8.06 15.79
N THR A 710 -32.37 -9.01 16.31
CA THR A 710 -33.34 -9.80 15.53
C THR A 710 -34.35 -8.93 14.78
N LYS A 711 -34.84 -7.82 15.36
CA LYS A 711 -35.78 -6.92 14.68
C LYS A 711 -35.09 -6.23 13.50
N THR A 712 -33.94 -5.62 13.76
CA THR A 712 -33.15 -4.94 12.72
C THR A 712 -32.76 -5.91 11.61
N SER A 713 -32.42 -7.16 11.94
CA SER A 713 -32.13 -8.21 10.95
C SER A 713 -33.33 -8.52 10.06
N VAL A 714 -34.56 -8.58 10.60
CA VAL A 714 -35.79 -8.69 9.77
C VAL A 714 -35.98 -7.45 8.89
N GLU A 715 -35.73 -6.24 9.38
CA GLU A 715 -35.78 -5.02 8.55
C GLU A 715 -34.78 -5.10 7.38
N ILE A 716 -33.54 -5.55 7.61
CA ILE A 716 -32.52 -5.74 6.57
C ILE A 716 -32.94 -6.83 5.56
N MET A 717 -33.48 -7.96 6.03
CA MET A 717 -33.93 -9.03 5.15
C MET A 717 -35.15 -8.63 4.31
N SER A 718 -36.03 -7.75 4.82
CA SER A 718 -37.14 -7.18 4.03
C SER A 718 -36.66 -6.36 2.83
N ILE A 719 -35.54 -5.64 2.99
CA ILE A 719 -34.92 -4.87 1.91
C ILE A 719 -34.33 -5.83 0.87
N PHE A 720 -33.57 -6.86 1.28
CA PHE A 720 -33.04 -7.84 0.33
C PHE A 720 -34.12 -8.63 -0.40
N GLN A 721 -35.22 -9.01 0.28
CA GLN A 721 -36.34 -9.69 -0.39
C GLN A 721 -37.02 -8.77 -1.41
N ARG A 722 -37.36 -7.53 -1.04
CA ARG A 722 -37.95 -6.56 -1.96
C ARG A 722 -37.05 -6.31 -3.18
N LEU A 723 -35.76 -6.05 -2.99
CA LEU A 723 -34.82 -5.84 -4.09
C LEU A 723 -34.74 -7.05 -5.02
N ASN A 724 -34.81 -8.26 -4.47
CA ASN A 724 -34.81 -9.48 -5.25
C ASN A 724 -36.13 -9.73 -6.00
N ASP A 725 -37.25 -9.34 -5.43
CA ASP A 725 -38.56 -9.44 -6.06
C ASP A 725 -38.79 -8.27 -7.07
N GLU A 726 -38.03 -7.16 -6.94
CA GLU A 726 -37.75 -6.16 -7.98
C GLU A 726 -36.79 -6.66 -9.09
N GLY A 727 -36.31 -7.91 -9.00
CA GLY A 727 -35.50 -8.57 -10.03
C GLY A 727 -33.98 -8.56 -9.80
N LYS A 728 -33.46 -8.04 -8.69
CA LYS A 728 -32.01 -8.08 -8.41
C LYS A 728 -31.54 -9.47 -8.00
N THR A 729 -30.40 -9.89 -8.53
CA THR A 729 -29.72 -11.10 -8.05
C THR A 729 -29.09 -10.80 -6.68
N VAL A 730 -29.43 -11.59 -5.67
CA VAL A 730 -28.92 -11.46 -4.29
C VAL A 730 -28.18 -12.73 -3.89
N ILE A 731 -26.95 -12.58 -3.41
CA ILE A 731 -26.10 -13.67 -2.94
C ILE A 731 -25.66 -13.33 -1.52
N LEU A 732 -26.12 -14.14 -0.57
CA LEU A 732 -26.03 -13.91 0.86
C LEU A 732 -25.14 -14.99 1.49
N VAL A 733 -24.02 -14.62 2.08
CA VAL A 733 -23.23 -15.52 2.93
C VAL A 733 -23.75 -15.42 4.36
N THR A 734 -24.06 -16.55 4.99
CA THR A 734 -24.43 -16.62 6.41
C THR A 734 -24.12 -17.99 7.02
N HIS A 735 -23.96 -18.05 8.34
CA HIS A 735 -23.96 -19.29 9.11
C HIS A 735 -25.31 -19.53 9.83
N GLU A 736 -26.20 -18.54 9.87
CA GLU A 736 -27.50 -18.55 10.54
C GLU A 736 -28.58 -19.24 9.64
N PRO A 737 -29.16 -20.39 10.04
CA PRO A 737 -30.12 -21.12 9.19
C PRO A 737 -31.41 -20.35 8.90
N ASP A 738 -31.91 -19.63 9.90
CA ASP A 738 -33.15 -18.88 9.83
C ASP A 738 -33.04 -17.58 9.02
N ILE A 739 -31.82 -17.04 8.89
CA ILE A 739 -31.48 -16.00 7.91
C ILE A 739 -31.38 -16.58 6.49
N ALA A 740 -30.89 -17.81 6.32
CA ALA A 740 -30.84 -18.48 5.02
C ALA A 740 -32.24 -18.83 4.46
N GLU A 741 -33.24 -19.09 5.31
CA GLU A 741 -34.63 -19.38 4.91
C GLU A 741 -35.34 -18.24 4.16
N TYR A 742 -34.85 -17.00 4.22
CA TYR A 742 -35.39 -15.89 3.42
C TYR A 742 -34.98 -15.94 1.93
N ALA A 743 -33.98 -16.75 1.58
CA ALA A 743 -33.51 -16.95 0.21
C ALA A 743 -34.44 -17.89 -0.59
N LYS A 744 -34.26 -17.92 -1.92
CA LYS A 744 -34.97 -18.84 -2.83
C LYS A 744 -34.24 -20.19 -2.93
N ARG A 745 -32.92 -20.19 -2.74
CA ARG A 745 -32.02 -21.36 -2.85
C ARG A 745 -30.94 -21.31 -1.77
N ILE A 746 -30.58 -22.45 -1.19
CA ILE A 746 -29.47 -22.61 -0.23
C ILE A 746 -28.40 -23.50 -0.87
N VAL A 747 -27.14 -23.07 -0.78
CA VAL A 747 -25.94 -23.80 -1.23
C VAL A 747 -25.06 -24.03 -0.01
N ARG A 748 -24.80 -25.29 0.36
CA ARG A 748 -24.03 -25.64 1.55
C ARG A 748 -22.59 -25.96 1.18
N PHE A 749 -21.65 -25.22 1.75
CA PHE A 749 -20.21 -25.39 1.64
C PHE A 749 -19.63 -26.17 2.81
N ARG A 750 -18.64 -27.01 2.51
CA ARG A 750 -17.80 -27.68 3.49
C ARG A 750 -16.43 -27.96 2.87
N ASP A 751 -15.36 -27.72 3.63
CA ASP A 751 -13.98 -28.09 3.31
C ASP A 751 -13.51 -27.65 1.89
N GLY A 752 -14.01 -26.50 1.42
CA GLY A 752 -13.70 -25.91 0.11
C GLY A 752 -14.53 -26.44 -1.08
N GLN A 753 -15.63 -27.18 -0.82
CA GLN A 753 -16.53 -27.75 -1.82
C GLN A 753 -18.01 -27.47 -1.50
N ILE A 754 -18.87 -27.53 -2.51
CA ILE A 754 -20.33 -27.58 -2.32
C ILE A 754 -20.71 -29.03 -2.01
N ILE A 755 -21.44 -29.24 -0.91
CA ILE A 755 -21.93 -30.56 -0.48
C ILE A 755 -23.43 -30.76 -0.72
N SER A 756 -24.20 -29.69 -0.85
CA SER A 756 -25.60 -29.75 -1.30
C SER A 756 -26.07 -28.41 -1.86
N GLU A 757 -27.09 -28.47 -2.71
CA GLU A 757 -27.83 -27.33 -3.24
C GLU A 757 -29.33 -27.67 -3.16
N GLU A 758 -30.14 -26.79 -2.56
CA GLU A 758 -31.56 -27.04 -2.31
C GLU A 758 -32.40 -25.77 -2.53
N ARG A 759 -33.59 -25.90 -3.13
CA ARG A 759 -34.56 -24.79 -3.21
C ARG A 759 -35.39 -24.73 -1.93
N VAL A 760 -35.58 -23.54 -1.39
CA VAL A 760 -36.33 -23.34 -0.14
C VAL A 760 -37.83 -23.51 -0.42
N SER A 761 -38.41 -24.62 0.06
CA SER A 761 -39.80 -25.00 -0.21
C SER A 761 -40.83 -24.09 0.47
N GLN A 762 -40.46 -23.49 1.60
CA GLN A 762 -41.23 -22.48 2.32
C GLN A 762 -40.33 -21.28 2.63
N ARG A 763 -40.10 -20.41 1.62
CA ARG A 763 -39.33 -19.16 1.78
C ARG A 763 -39.94 -18.34 2.92
N ARG A 764 -39.17 -18.10 3.98
CA ARG A 764 -39.56 -17.22 5.10
C ARG A 764 -39.74 -15.81 4.54
N ILE A 765 -40.82 -15.11 4.88
CA ILE A 765 -41.11 -13.76 4.39
C ILE A 765 -40.82 -12.74 5.49
N ALA A 766 -40.00 -11.74 5.19
CA ALA A 766 -39.62 -10.67 6.11
C ALA A 766 -40.73 -9.61 6.22
N LYS A 767 -41.70 -9.86 7.10
CA LYS A 767 -42.78 -8.93 7.42
C LYS A 767 -42.41 -8.02 8.59
N LEU A 768 -42.61 -6.72 8.40
CA LEU A 768 -42.42 -5.70 9.45
C LEU A 768 -43.48 -5.79 10.58
N GLU A 769 -44.61 -6.45 10.32
CA GLU A 769 -45.77 -6.54 11.22
C GLU A 769 -45.64 -7.66 12.28
N ASP A 770 -44.85 -8.71 12.02
CA ASP A 770 -44.73 -9.87 12.90
C ASP A 770 -43.75 -9.66 14.07
N VAL A 771 -43.17 -8.45 14.19
CA VAL A 771 -42.25 -8.08 15.29
C VAL A 771 -43.03 -7.83 16.58
N ARG A 772 -43.28 -8.89 17.33
CA ARG A 772 -43.75 -8.78 18.73
C ARG A 772 -42.64 -8.18 19.61
N VAL A 773 -43.08 -7.30 20.51
CA VAL A 773 -42.28 -6.62 21.56
C VAL A 773 -42.02 -7.58 22.72
#